data_AF-A0A3A1YGC6-F1
#
_entry.id   AF-A0A3A1YGC6-F1
#
_cell.length_a   1.000
_cell.length_b   1.000
_cell.length_c   1.000
_cell.angle_alpha   90.00
_cell.angle_beta   90.00
_cell.angle_gamma   90.00
#
_symmetry.space_group_name_H-M   'P 1'
#
loop_
_entity.id
_entity.type
_entity.pdbx_description
1 polymer ?
#
loop_
_entity_poly.entity_id
_entity_poly.type
_entity_poly.pdbx_seq_one_letter_code
_entity_poly.pdbx_strand_id
1 'polypeptide(L)'
;MSNNQNLLLELKKQLAKDKQEIKNQKNNKKYKSYEVFLHGKKHYITNDHTAKDPSFNCKNYSVCDCDFIRELKNFTFNLCDGKICSCVHDNKHRVHHNLVVGLIRTHEKGFGFIDCNSNDVFVPHSEIAKVLDQCTVSYTIGENKKGKVAHLKNVIDHPYTRYPAEIISLAPLKIKLRNDPLKRQFKASADQETTKLLNLNSIVLVTVDNINALLENSAKEITFTIDDYVCETGNPLAMWYEELLKHQLPIKETVAPLTNDEFFEQRINLNNIPFISIDSETTEDIDDVLFAYHIDDKDIIIEKKDNTPDFKTFAPNNRKILKYNFNHEESLNSANLHIPEETQYILAIGIADPSSFFAKNSLAENRAKQLLQTYYLPAYTLGMLPNNITKQSSLLEGQIRPSIVGFIYFDANANFTGVEFKLATLQNHAKLNYNDTSDYLQDRNKSCAIFEGHKLAKEKVCLVTNTLNDFYLKRKNWRNLNKRNVTYSTSNTQYVIDEHGKCIDIIPIVLKESHELVSECMLCYNHYTALYFKHFNIPGIYTYQSGIKEVNKQYFNSYIDFLYQEKNITALEAFKNANENDDISLDSYHNIKEIVLEHNKIYSDRILRFMNNSEYALEPKEHFGLGLEAYINATSPIRRYVDVINQRLLKAFITNNPFDNIDTEILSRIDESKNKAKAIYKTLASELETQYLEKHLNDTFVVEIASVIQSGMRVKDTKTGIVGFIYLNRLEKSFNTKFKINSNAMEFTVYDKTFTIGSHINAKLQKIDGGKFIFNWHDFNNLKNS
;
A
#
# COMPACT_ATOMS: atom_id res chain seq x y z
N MET A 1 19.52 -75.82 35.01
CA MET A 1 19.74 -74.36 34.95
C MET A 1 21.14 -73.93 34.48
N SER A 2 22.06 -74.85 34.12
CA SER A 2 23.39 -74.50 33.59
C SER A 2 23.47 -74.37 32.05
N ASN A 3 22.57 -74.99 31.27
CA ASN A 3 22.63 -74.93 29.81
C ASN A 3 22.10 -73.61 29.19
N ASN A 4 21.17 -72.90 29.84
CA ASN A 4 20.68 -71.62 29.32
C ASN A 4 21.63 -70.44 29.61
N GLN A 5 22.51 -70.55 30.60
CA GLN A 5 23.53 -69.53 30.86
C GLN A 5 24.69 -69.59 29.87
N ASN A 6 25.08 -70.80 29.42
CA ASN A 6 26.10 -70.96 28.38
C ASN A 6 25.59 -70.48 27.02
N LEU A 7 24.34 -70.76 26.65
CA LEU A 7 23.74 -70.26 25.41
C LEU A 7 23.64 -68.72 25.41
N LEU A 8 23.30 -68.11 26.55
CA LEU A 8 23.24 -66.65 26.70
C LEU A 8 24.65 -66.02 26.66
N LEU A 9 25.67 -66.72 27.14
CA LEU A 9 27.07 -66.27 27.10
C LEU A 9 27.66 -66.40 25.69
N GLU A 10 27.34 -67.46 24.95
CA GLU A 10 27.70 -67.62 23.54
C GLU A 10 26.98 -66.60 22.65
N LEU A 11 25.67 -66.39 22.85
CA LEU A 11 24.92 -65.35 22.14
C LEU A 11 25.47 -63.95 22.43
N LYS A 12 25.85 -63.64 23.68
CA LYS A 12 26.49 -62.35 24.01
C LYS A 12 27.89 -62.20 23.40
N LYS A 13 28.68 -63.29 23.30
CA LYS A 13 29.98 -63.29 22.62
C LYS A 13 29.83 -63.15 21.11
N GLN A 14 28.82 -63.79 20.51
CA GLN A 14 28.48 -63.64 19.09
C GLN A 14 27.97 -62.22 18.80
N LEU A 15 27.07 -61.67 19.62
CA LEU A 15 26.62 -60.27 19.49
C LEU A 15 27.75 -59.25 19.69
N ALA A 16 28.75 -59.56 20.51
CA ALA A 16 29.93 -58.73 20.68
C ALA A 16 30.87 -58.82 19.46
N LYS A 17 31.09 -60.03 18.91
CA LYS A 17 31.81 -60.25 17.64
C LYS A 17 31.10 -59.57 16.48
N ASP A 18 29.80 -59.73 16.32
CA ASP A 18 28.99 -59.11 15.28
C ASP A 18 28.95 -57.58 15.47
N LYS A 19 28.87 -57.06 16.71
CA LYS A 19 29.00 -55.62 16.96
C LYS A 19 30.39 -55.09 16.64
N GLN A 20 31.44 -55.90 16.81
CA GLN A 20 32.82 -55.51 16.53
C GLN A 20 33.19 -55.69 15.05
N GLU A 21 32.62 -56.66 14.34
CA GLU A 21 32.62 -56.78 12.89
C GLU A 21 31.77 -55.67 12.25
N ILE A 22 30.62 -55.32 12.81
CA ILE A 22 29.83 -54.15 12.38
C ILE A 22 30.59 -52.86 12.71
N LYS A 23 31.35 -52.76 13.81
CA LYS A 23 32.23 -51.61 14.10
C LYS A 23 33.42 -51.54 13.14
N ASN A 24 34.03 -52.69 12.80
CA ASN A 24 35.17 -52.78 11.89
C ASN A 24 34.76 -52.65 10.41
N GLN A 25 33.54 -53.06 10.04
CA GLN A 25 32.92 -52.81 8.74
C GLN A 25 32.35 -51.38 8.64
N LYS A 26 31.92 -50.76 9.76
CA LYS A 26 31.52 -49.33 9.81
C LYS A 26 32.69 -48.34 9.88
N ASN A 27 33.92 -48.79 10.16
CA ASN A 27 35.10 -47.93 10.20
C ASN A 27 36.00 -48.01 8.96
N ASN A 28 35.53 -48.58 7.84
CA ASN A 28 36.27 -48.53 6.59
C ASN A 28 35.40 -48.35 5.33
N LYS A 29 34.30 -47.60 5.45
CA LYS A 29 33.82 -46.79 4.32
C LYS A 29 34.13 -45.34 4.66
N LYS A 30 35.26 -44.85 4.17
CA LYS A 30 35.48 -43.41 4.01
C LYS A 30 34.32 -42.89 3.15
N TYR A 31 33.30 -42.32 3.79
CA TYR A 31 32.34 -41.50 3.08
C TYR A 31 33.14 -40.38 2.39
N LYS A 32 32.90 -40.15 1.10
CA LYS A 32 33.47 -38.99 0.41
C LYS A 32 32.70 -37.75 0.89
N SER A 33 33.04 -37.29 2.09
CA SER A 33 32.57 -36.02 2.65
C SER A 33 33.65 -34.98 2.45
N TYR A 34 33.25 -33.78 2.05
CA TYR A 34 34.16 -32.69 1.82
C TYR A 34 33.97 -31.59 2.84
N GLU A 35 35.07 -31.11 3.43
CA GLU A 35 35.06 -30.03 4.41
C GLU A 35 34.98 -28.68 3.70
N VAL A 36 34.08 -27.82 4.16
CA VAL A 36 33.85 -26.48 3.61
C VAL A 36 33.62 -25.48 4.74
N PHE A 37 33.95 -24.21 4.51
CA PHE A 37 33.71 -23.14 5.48
C PHE A 37 32.65 -22.19 4.92
N LEU A 38 31.55 -22.03 5.64
CA LEU A 38 30.43 -21.16 5.29
C LEU A 38 30.23 -20.11 6.37
N HIS A 39 30.20 -18.82 6.02
CA HIS A 39 30.06 -17.70 6.97
C HIS A 39 31.00 -17.81 8.20
N GLY A 40 32.24 -18.29 7.99
CA GLY A 40 33.24 -18.47 9.06
C GLY A 40 33.03 -19.71 9.96
N LYS A 41 32.03 -20.56 9.69
CA LYS A 41 31.79 -21.83 10.40
C LYS A 41 32.15 -23.03 9.52
N LYS A 42 32.54 -24.14 10.15
CA LYS A 42 32.97 -25.36 9.47
C LYS A 42 31.79 -26.30 9.22
N HIS A 43 31.64 -26.75 7.97
CA HIS A 43 30.58 -27.64 7.51
C HIS A 43 31.17 -28.82 6.70
N TYR A 44 30.37 -29.87 6.52
CA TYR A 44 30.72 -31.04 5.71
C TYR A 44 29.64 -31.28 4.65
N ILE A 45 30.01 -31.54 3.40
CA ILE A 45 29.04 -31.81 2.32
C ILE A 45 29.22 -33.24 1.81
N THR A 46 28.10 -33.96 1.60
CA THR A 46 28.06 -35.33 1.06
C THR A 46 26.95 -35.54 0.04
N ASN A 47 27.19 -36.45 -0.91
CA ASN A 47 26.19 -36.96 -1.86
C ASN A 47 25.42 -38.18 -1.32
N ASP A 48 25.84 -38.73 -0.18
CA ASP A 48 25.25 -39.94 0.38
C ASP A 48 23.98 -39.61 1.18
N HIS A 49 22.83 -40.10 0.72
CA HIS A 49 21.52 -39.88 1.35
C HIS A 49 21.33 -40.63 2.67
N THR A 50 22.28 -41.48 3.06
CA THR A 50 22.24 -42.25 4.32
C THR A 50 23.07 -41.63 5.45
N ALA A 51 23.62 -40.42 5.22
CA ALA A 51 24.40 -39.69 6.22
C ALA A 51 23.56 -39.35 7.47
N LYS A 52 24.18 -39.49 8.66
CA LYS A 52 23.50 -39.37 9.96
C LYS A 52 22.96 -37.96 10.28
N ASP A 53 23.43 -36.92 9.60
CA ASP A 53 22.97 -35.54 9.80
C ASP A 53 22.51 -34.95 8.45
N PRO A 54 21.19 -34.71 8.29
CA PRO A 54 20.60 -34.28 7.02
C PRO A 54 21.00 -32.87 6.61
N SER A 55 21.46 -32.00 7.51
CA SER A 55 21.89 -30.63 7.18
C SER A 55 23.09 -30.57 6.22
N PHE A 56 23.76 -31.70 6.02
CA PHE A 56 24.96 -31.86 5.21
C PHE A 56 24.72 -32.52 3.84
N ASN A 57 23.46 -32.81 3.50
CA ASN A 57 23.11 -33.33 2.19
C ASN A 57 23.03 -32.20 1.16
N CYS A 58 23.74 -32.33 0.04
CA CYS A 58 23.68 -31.36 -1.05
C CYS A 58 22.25 -31.09 -1.55
N LYS A 59 21.33 -32.07 -1.49
CA LYS A 59 19.92 -31.92 -1.89
C LYS A 59 19.08 -30.98 -1.01
N ASN A 60 19.56 -30.61 0.17
CA ASN A 60 18.83 -29.75 1.10
C ASN A 60 19.10 -28.25 0.87
N TYR A 61 19.95 -27.90 -0.10
CA TYR A 61 20.25 -26.52 -0.47
C TYR A 61 19.54 -26.14 -1.78
N SER A 62 18.93 -24.94 -1.80
CA SER A 62 18.23 -24.40 -2.97
C SER A 62 19.09 -23.36 -3.71
N VAL A 63 18.86 -23.18 -5.02
CA VAL A 63 19.62 -22.23 -5.85
C VAL A 63 19.36 -20.75 -5.48
N CYS A 64 18.35 -20.47 -4.64
CA CYS A 64 18.03 -19.13 -4.18
C CYS A 64 19.04 -18.56 -3.16
N ASP A 65 19.86 -19.42 -2.53
CA ASP A 65 20.91 -18.99 -1.60
C ASP A 65 22.17 -18.54 -2.38
N CYS A 66 22.14 -17.32 -2.89
CA CYS A 66 23.21 -16.75 -3.73
C CYS A 66 24.59 -16.71 -3.03
N ASP A 67 24.61 -16.66 -1.70
CA ASP A 67 25.83 -16.68 -0.89
C ASP A 67 26.44 -18.09 -0.78
N PHE A 68 25.59 -19.13 -0.72
CA PHE A 68 26.00 -20.53 -0.61
C PHE A 68 26.81 -21.00 -1.84
N ILE A 69 26.38 -20.60 -3.04
CA ILE A 69 27.06 -20.98 -4.31
C ILE A 69 28.39 -20.23 -4.47
N ARG A 70 28.52 -18.99 -3.97
CA ARG A 70 29.75 -18.19 -4.11
C ARG A 70 30.92 -18.70 -3.26
N GLU A 71 30.64 -19.29 -2.10
CA GLU A 71 31.67 -19.77 -1.16
C GLU A 71 32.24 -21.16 -1.54
N LEU A 72 31.55 -21.93 -2.38
CA LEU A 72 31.92 -23.31 -2.76
C LEU A 72 32.66 -23.42 -4.10
N LYS A 73 33.73 -22.63 -4.28
CA LYS A 73 34.47 -22.47 -5.56
C LYS A 73 35.11 -23.74 -6.15
N ASN A 74 35.21 -24.83 -5.39
CA ASN A 74 35.91 -26.06 -5.77
C ASN A 74 34.96 -27.25 -6.00
N PHE A 75 33.67 -26.99 -6.21
CA PHE A 75 32.64 -28.00 -6.43
C PHE A 75 31.86 -27.76 -7.72
N THR A 76 31.57 -28.85 -8.41
CA THR A 76 30.62 -28.88 -9.53
C THR A 76 29.29 -29.43 -9.03
N PHE A 77 28.19 -28.72 -9.30
CA PHE A 77 26.84 -29.11 -8.87
C PHE A 77 25.99 -29.54 -10.07
N ASN A 78 25.31 -30.67 -9.96
CA ASN A 78 24.25 -31.06 -10.89
C ASN A 78 22.91 -30.66 -10.29
N LEU A 79 22.03 -30.05 -11.10
CA LEU A 79 20.71 -29.58 -10.68
C LEU A 79 19.61 -30.44 -11.30
N CYS A 80 18.55 -30.71 -10.55
CA CYS A 80 17.25 -31.17 -11.07
C CYS A 80 16.15 -30.37 -10.38
N ASP A 81 15.19 -29.84 -11.15
CA ASP A 81 14.03 -29.10 -10.65
C ASP A 81 14.38 -27.99 -9.64
N GLY A 82 15.42 -27.20 -9.94
CA GLY A 82 15.85 -26.07 -9.09
C GLY A 82 16.55 -26.45 -7.78
N LYS A 83 16.86 -27.75 -7.56
CA LYS A 83 17.59 -28.26 -6.38
C LYS A 83 18.90 -28.96 -6.78
N ILE A 84 19.88 -28.97 -5.87
CA ILE A 84 21.18 -29.62 -6.10
C ILE A 84 21.04 -31.13 -5.96
N CYS A 85 21.12 -31.87 -7.06
CA CYS A 85 20.99 -33.33 -7.10
C CYS A 85 22.28 -34.08 -6.70
N SER A 86 23.46 -33.52 -7.00
CA SER A 86 24.76 -34.07 -6.60
C SER A 86 25.88 -33.02 -6.68
N CYS A 87 26.95 -33.16 -5.89
CA CYS A 87 28.15 -32.32 -5.95
C CYS A 87 29.45 -33.14 -6.17
N VAL A 88 30.41 -32.63 -6.94
CA VAL A 88 31.72 -33.30 -7.18
C VAL A 88 32.84 -32.34 -6.82
N HIS A 89 33.73 -32.73 -5.90
CA HIS A 89 34.94 -31.97 -5.59
C HIS A 89 36.02 -32.29 -6.61
N ASP A 90 36.44 -31.28 -7.37
CA ASP A 90 37.43 -31.43 -8.44
C ASP A 90 38.71 -30.65 -8.11
N ASN A 91 39.76 -31.38 -7.72
CA ASN A 91 41.07 -30.78 -7.41
C ASN A 91 42.05 -30.84 -8.59
N LYS A 92 41.66 -31.36 -9.77
CA LYS A 92 42.59 -31.52 -10.90
C LYS A 92 42.07 -31.12 -12.27
N HIS A 93 40.81 -30.71 -12.40
CA HIS A 93 40.34 -30.07 -13.63
C HIS A 93 39.61 -28.76 -13.31
N ARG A 94 40.18 -27.64 -13.76
CA ARG A 94 39.41 -26.40 -13.97
C ARG A 94 38.45 -26.67 -15.12
N VAL A 95 37.31 -27.27 -14.85
CA VAL A 95 36.20 -27.34 -15.80
C VAL A 95 35.57 -25.95 -15.84
N HIS A 96 35.89 -25.18 -16.87
CA HIS A 96 35.20 -23.93 -17.20
C HIS A 96 33.80 -24.24 -17.73
N HIS A 97 32.81 -24.35 -16.86
CA HIS A 97 31.40 -24.18 -17.25
C HIS A 97 30.71 -23.23 -16.28
N ASN A 98 30.90 -21.93 -16.54
CA ASN A 98 30.22 -20.84 -15.85
C ASN A 98 28.74 -20.84 -16.23
N LEU A 99 27.92 -21.64 -15.53
CA LEU A 99 26.48 -21.43 -15.56
C LEU A 99 26.18 -20.21 -14.68
N VAL A 100 25.76 -19.11 -15.31
CA VAL A 100 25.40 -17.86 -14.66
C VAL A 100 23.88 -17.70 -14.74
N VAL A 101 23.29 -16.99 -13.78
CA VAL A 101 21.87 -16.67 -13.77
C VAL A 101 21.69 -15.17 -13.94
N GLY A 102 20.72 -14.76 -14.74
CA GLY A 102 20.38 -13.35 -14.86
C GLY A 102 19.08 -13.10 -15.60
N LEU A 103 18.63 -11.84 -15.56
CA LEU A 103 17.38 -11.39 -16.14
C LEU A 103 17.56 -11.00 -17.60
N ILE A 104 16.76 -11.57 -18.51
CA ILE A 104 16.76 -11.20 -19.92
C ILE A 104 16.08 -9.84 -20.13
N ARG A 105 16.69 -9.02 -20.98
CA ARG A 105 16.10 -7.85 -21.62
C ARG A 105 16.16 -8.02 -23.13
N THR A 106 15.00 -8.13 -23.74
CA THR A 106 14.84 -8.30 -25.18
C THR A 106 14.78 -6.95 -25.86
N HIS A 107 15.51 -6.81 -26.96
CA HIS A 107 15.49 -5.64 -27.83
C HIS A 107 14.60 -5.94 -29.04
N GLU A 108 13.77 -4.98 -29.48
CA GLU A 108 12.80 -5.17 -30.58
C GLU A 108 13.44 -5.65 -31.90
N LYS A 109 14.69 -5.24 -32.14
CA LYS A 109 15.52 -5.72 -33.26
C LYS A 109 15.86 -7.21 -33.23
N GLY A 110 15.52 -7.96 -32.17
CA GLY A 110 15.67 -9.42 -32.09
C GLY A 110 16.86 -9.95 -31.28
N PHE A 111 17.75 -9.08 -30.78
CA PHE A 111 18.81 -9.46 -29.84
C PHE A 111 18.40 -9.06 -28.41
N GLY A 112 19.25 -9.31 -27.42
CA GLY A 112 18.96 -8.89 -26.05
C GLY A 112 20.21 -8.81 -25.20
N PHE A 113 20.00 -8.58 -23.91
CA PHE A 113 21.03 -8.51 -22.90
C PHE A 113 20.60 -9.23 -21.64
N ILE A 114 21.56 -9.71 -20.86
CA ILE A 114 21.30 -10.20 -19.49
C ILE A 114 21.84 -9.16 -18.53
N ASP A 115 20.96 -8.62 -17.69
CA ASP A 115 21.33 -7.61 -16.69
C ASP A 115 22.25 -8.23 -15.65
N CYS A 116 23.43 -7.64 -15.49
CA CYS A 116 24.47 -8.08 -14.56
C CYS A 116 25.03 -6.84 -13.85
N ASN A 117 25.14 -6.90 -12.52
CA ASN A 117 25.56 -5.80 -11.62
C ASN A 117 26.82 -4.99 -12.03
N SER A 118 27.64 -5.49 -12.96
CA SER A 118 28.87 -4.83 -13.41
C SER A 118 29.03 -4.66 -14.92
N ASN A 119 28.29 -5.36 -15.78
CA ASN A 119 28.22 -5.19 -17.25
C ASN A 119 27.22 -6.17 -17.88
N ASP A 120 26.26 -5.66 -18.64
CA ASP A 120 25.28 -6.46 -19.38
C ASP A 120 25.95 -7.43 -20.37
N VAL A 121 25.45 -8.67 -20.44
CA VAL A 121 25.96 -9.68 -21.38
C VAL A 121 25.06 -9.76 -22.61
N PHE A 122 25.63 -9.62 -23.81
CA PHE A 122 24.88 -9.68 -25.06
C PHE A 122 24.29 -11.08 -25.32
N VAL A 123 23.04 -11.13 -25.77
CA VAL A 123 22.32 -12.35 -26.16
C VAL A 123 21.95 -12.26 -27.64
N PRO A 124 22.42 -13.19 -28.49
CA PRO A 124 22.16 -13.15 -29.93
C PRO A 124 20.72 -13.55 -30.28
N HIS A 125 20.28 -13.21 -31.49
CA HIS A 125 18.95 -13.55 -32.03
C HIS A 125 18.55 -15.02 -31.87
N SER A 126 19.47 -15.93 -32.17
CA SER A 126 19.23 -17.37 -32.10
C SER A 126 18.89 -17.86 -30.70
N GLU A 127 19.35 -17.14 -29.67
CA GLU A 127 19.13 -17.47 -28.26
C GLU A 127 17.88 -16.75 -27.73
N ILE A 128 17.74 -15.46 -28.03
CA ILE A 128 16.56 -14.66 -27.62
C ILE A 128 15.25 -15.24 -28.17
N ALA A 129 15.24 -15.79 -29.38
CA ALA A 129 14.04 -16.39 -29.95
C ALA A 129 13.46 -17.55 -29.11
N LYS A 130 14.28 -18.19 -28.24
CA LYS A 130 13.91 -19.37 -27.47
C LYS A 130 13.19 -19.07 -26.15
N VAL A 131 13.10 -17.81 -25.75
CA VAL A 131 12.65 -17.37 -24.42
C VAL A 131 11.70 -16.19 -24.52
N LEU A 132 10.92 -15.97 -23.47
CA LEU A 132 10.11 -14.77 -23.31
C LEU A 132 10.95 -13.64 -22.68
N ASP A 133 10.53 -12.41 -22.90
CA ASP A 133 11.18 -11.24 -22.31
C ASP A 133 11.07 -11.25 -20.78
N GLN A 134 12.05 -10.66 -20.09
CA GLN A 134 12.09 -10.56 -18.63
C GLN A 134 12.09 -11.91 -17.88
N CYS A 135 12.34 -13.02 -18.57
CA CYS A 135 12.62 -14.30 -17.92
C CYS A 135 13.98 -14.26 -17.21
N THR A 136 14.03 -14.87 -16.03
CA THR A 136 15.28 -15.23 -15.38
C THR A 136 15.79 -16.52 -15.98
N VAL A 137 17.00 -16.50 -16.51
CA VAL A 137 17.58 -17.63 -17.24
C VAL A 137 18.93 -18.04 -16.65
N SER A 138 19.25 -19.33 -16.80
CA SER A 138 20.61 -19.83 -16.71
C SER A 138 21.27 -19.82 -18.08
N TYR A 139 22.54 -19.43 -18.13
CA TYR A 139 23.30 -19.30 -19.38
C TYR A 139 24.79 -19.56 -19.18
N THR A 140 25.49 -19.87 -20.26
CA THR A 140 26.95 -19.96 -20.30
C THR A 140 27.53 -18.82 -21.14
N ILE A 141 28.68 -18.28 -20.73
CA ILE A 141 29.36 -17.22 -21.49
C ILE A 141 30.29 -17.86 -22.53
N GLY A 142 30.09 -17.49 -23.79
CA GLY A 142 31.01 -17.72 -24.90
C GLY A 142 31.62 -16.42 -25.43
N GLU A 143 32.39 -16.52 -26.50
CA GLU A 143 32.97 -15.37 -27.21
C GLU A 143 32.71 -15.48 -28.72
N ASN A 144 32.45 -14.34 -29.34
CA ASN A 144 32.41 -14.20 -30.80
C ASN A 144 33.32 -13.04 -31.24
N LYS A 145 33.38 -12.76 -32.55
CA LYS A 145 34.21 -11.68 -33.13
C LYS A 145 33.91 -10.27 -32.58
N LYS A 146 32.78 -10.07 -31.89
CA LYS A 146 32.31 -8.79 -31.34
C LYS A 146 32.35 -8.73 -29.81
N GLY A 147 32.74 -9.80 -29.13
CA GLY A 147 32.86 -9.86 -27.67
C GLY A 147 32.15 -11.05 -27.02
N LYS A 148 31.84 -10.92 -25.73
CA LYS A 148 31.20 -11.96 -24.93
C LYS A 148 29.72 -12.13 -25.31
N VAL A 149 29.27 -13.37 -25.40
CA VAL A 149 27.88 -13.72 -25.72
C VAL A 149 27.32 -14.75 -24.74
N ALA A 150 26.04 -14.65 -24.44
CA ALA A 150 25.32 -15.63 -23.64
C ALA A 150 24.73 -16.74 -24.52
N HIS A 151 24.88 -17.99 -24.08
CA HIS A 151 24.19 -19.16 -24.61
C HIS A 151 23.23 -19.68 -23.53
N LEU A 152 21.93 -19.61 -23.79
CA LEU A 152 20.90 -19.91 -22.81
C LEU A 152 20.77 -21.42 -22.60
N LYS A 153 20.47 -21.82 -21.36
CA LYS A 153 20.31 -23.22 -20.97
C LYS A 153 18.89 -23.52 -20.53
N ASN A 154 18.40 -22.82 -19.51
CA ASN A 154 17.03 -22.98 -18.99
C ASN A 154 16.46 -21.63 -18.56
N VAL A 155 15.16 -21.44 -18.71
CA VAL A 155 14.37 -20.47 -17.95
C VAL A 155 14.18 -21.04 -16.54
N ILE A 156 14.59 -20.25 -15.54
CA ILE A 156 14.48 -20.56 -14.11
C ILE A 156 13.17 -20.01 -13.57
N ASP A 157 12.86 -18.78 -13.94
CA ASP A 157 11.68 -18.06 -13.47
C ASP A 157 11.19 -17.10 -14.56
N HIS A 158 9.92 -16.75 -14.49
CA HIS A 158 9.29 -15.83 -15.43
C HIS A 158 8.52 -14.74 -14.67
N PRO A 159 8.42 -13.54 -15.25
CA PRO A 159 7.91 -12.38 -14.53
C PRO A 159 6.38 -12.42 -14.31
N TYR A 160 5.65 -13.16 -15.15
CA TYR A 160 4.19 -13.20 -15.12
C TYR A 160 3.69 -14.64 -15.07
N THR A 161 2.78 -14.91 -14.12
CA THR A 161 2.02 -16.17 -14.11
C THR A 161 1.05 -16.24 -15.28
N ARG A 162 0.48 -15.10 -15.68
CA ARG A 162 -0.49 -14.98 -16.77
C ARG A 162 -0.14 -13.79 -17.67
N TYR A 163 -0.16 -14.01 -18.98
CA TYR A 163 0.23 -13.02 -19.98
C TYR A 163 -1.00 -12.47 -20.72
N PRO A 164 -1.09 -11.14 -20.90
CA PRO A 164 -2.10 -10.57 -21.78
C PRO A 164 -1.74 -10.82 -23.24
N ALA A 165 -2.71 -11.31 -24.01
CA ALA A 165 -2.53 -11.68 -25.40
C ALA A 165 -3.73 -11.29 -26.27
N GLU A 166 -3.48 -11.11 -27.56
CA GLU A 166 -4.48 -10.82 -28.58
C GLU A 166 -4.68 -12.04 -29.48
N ILE A 167 -5.94 -12.39 -29.77
CA ILE A 167 -6.31 -13.46 -30.69
C ILE A 167 -6.06 -13.01 -32.13
N ILE A 168 -5.21 -13.72 -32.86
CA ILE A 168 -4.87 -13.39 -34.26
C ILE A 168 -5.39 -14.41 -35.27
N SER A 169 -5.83 -15.58 -34.81
CA SER A 169 -6.46 -16.62 -35.63
C SER A 169 -7.27 -17.54 -34.73
N LEU A 170 -8.47 -17.94 -35.16
CA LEU A 170 -9.34 -18.90 -34.43
C LEU A 170 -9.15 -20.35 -34.91
N ALA A 171 -8.66 -20.55 -36.14
CA ALA A 171 -8.48 -21.88 -36.73
C ALA A 171 -7.24 -21.91 -37.66
N PRO A 172 -6.08 -22.42 -37.19
CA PRO A 172 -5.78 -22.85 -35.83
C PRO A 172 -5.75 -21.66 -34.85
N LEU A 173 -6.02 -21.92 -33.57
CA LEU A 173 -6.02 -20.89 -32.54
C LEU A 173 -4.59 -20.37 -32.32
N LYS A 174 -4.39 -19.07 -32.57
CA LYS A 174 -3.10 -18.39 -32.38
C LYS A 174 -3.28 -17.07 -31.67
N ILE A 175 -2.29 -16.74 -30.86
CA ILE A 175 -2.22 -15.53 -30.08
C ILE A 175 -0.94 -14.74 -30.37
N LYS A 176 -0.96 -13.48 -29.99
CA LYS A 176 0.22 -12.62 -29.89
C LYS A 176 0.23 -12.00 -28.49
N LEU A 177 1.31 -12.17 -27.73
CA LEU A 177 1.43 -11.52 -26.42
C LEU A 177 1.56 -10.00 -26.61
N ARG A 178 0.83 -9.23 -25.81
CA ARG A 178 0.80 -7.76 -25.93
C ARG A 178 2.13 -7.12 -25.50
N ASN A 179 2.85 -7.77 -24.60
CA ASN A 179 4.14 -7.32 -24.08
C ASN A 179 5.36 -8.02 -24.72
N ASP A 180 5.20 -8.81 -25.79
CA ASP A 180 6.35 -9.43 -26.46
C ASP A 180 7.05 -8.43 -27.39
N PRO A 181 8.30 -8.00 -27.10
CA PRO A 181 9.00 -6.99 -27.90
C PRO A 181 9.25 -7.46 -29.34
N LEU A 182 9.26 -8.78 -29.56
CA LEU A 182 9.47 -9.40 -30.87
C LEU A 182 8.18 -9.58 -31.67
N LYS A 183 7.02 -9.28 -31.08
CA LYS A 183 5.70 -9.38 -31.73
C LYS A 183 5.44 -10.78 -32.33
N ARG A 184 5.91 -11.84 -31.66
CA ARG A 184 5.80 -13.24 -32.13
C ARG A 184 4.36 -13.75 -32.02
N GLN A 185 4.09 -14.80 -32.79
CA GLN A 185 2.81 -15.51 -32.79
C GLN A 185 3.00 -16.88 -32.13
N PHE A 186 2.09 -17.25 -31.23
CA PHE A 186 2.13 -18.53 -30.52
C PHE A 186 0.84 -19.31 -30.74
N LYS A 187 0.94 -20.64 -30.74
CA LYS A 187 -0.25 -21.51 -30.71
C LYS A 187 -0.86 -21.45 -29.32
N ALA A 188 -2.19 -21.48 -29.27
CA ALA A 188 -2.91 -21.52 -28.02
C ALA A 188 -4.02 -22.60 -28.02
N SER A 189 -4.44 -22.99 -26.83
CA SER A 189 -5.62 -23.82 -26.59
C SER A 189 -6.57 -23.13 -25.62
N ALA A 190 -7.85 -23.50 -25.62
CA ALA A 190 -8.87 -22.96 -24.73
C ALA A 190 -9.93 -24.04 -24.46
N ASP A 191 -10.61 -23.95 -23.32
CA ASP A 191 -11.78 -24.80 -23.05
C ASP A 191 -12.99 -24.40 -23.93
N GLN A 192 -14.04 -25.23 -23.89
CA GLN A 192 -15.23 -25.03 -24.72
C GLN A 192 -16.05 -23.79 -24.37
N GLU A 193 -16.08 -23.37 -23.10
CA GLU A 193 -16.82 -22.17 -22.67
C GLU A 193 -16.07 -20.92 -23.12
N THR A 194 -14.76 -20.88 -22.87
CA THR A 194 -13.89 -19.78 -23.29
C THR A 194 -13.92 -19.63 -24.81
N THR A 195 -13.82 -20.73 -25.56
CA THR A 195 -13.85 -20.71 -27.04
C THR A 195 -15.10 -20.03 -27.60
N LYS A 196 -16.26 -20.15 -26.94
CA LYS A 196 -17.52 -19.51 -27.38
C LYS A 196 -17.48 -17.98 -27.26
N LEU A 197 -16.59 -17.43 -26.45
CA LEU A 197 -16.44 -16.00 -26.22
C LEU A 197 -15.39 -15.36 -27.16
N LEU A 198 -14.56 -16.17 -27.82
CA LEU A 198 -13.42 -15.67 -28.59
C LEU A 198 -13.83 -15.16 -29.97
N ASN A 199 -13.40 -13.94 -30.28
CA ASN A 199 -13.43 -13.37 -31.61
C ASN A 199 -12.01 -13.04 -32.07
N LEU A 200 -11.87 -12.76 -33.38
CA LEU A 200 -10.62 -12.19 -33.88
C LEU A 200 -10.34 -10.86 -33.16
N ASN A 201 -9.08 -10.65 -32.76
CA ASN A 201 -8.61 -9.52 -31.96
C ASN A 201 -9.20 -9.46 -30.54
N SER A 202 -9.81 -10.52 -29.98
CA SER A 202 -10.12 -10.52 -28.55
C SER A 202 -8.84 -10.45 -27.72
N ILE A 203 -8.89 -9.71 -26.62
CA ILE A 203 -7.86 -9.68 -25.59
C ILE A 203 -8.18 -10.77 -24.56
N VAL A 204 -7.19 -11.58 -24.24
CA VAL A 204 -7.29 -12.73 -23.35
C VAL A 204 -6.10 -12.75 -22.38
N LEU A 205 -6.25 -13.44 -21.25
CA LEU A 205 -5.13 -13.83 -20.41
C LEU A 205 -4.78 -15.29 -20.65
N VAL A 206 -3.49 -15.56 -20.78
CA VAL A 206 -2.97 -16.90 -21.09
C VAL A 206 -1.88 -17.34 -20.13
N THR A 207 -1.84 -18.63 -19.82
CA THR A 207 -0.74 -19.28 -19.09
C THR A 207 0.13 -20.05 -20.07
N VAL A 208 1.45 -20.03 -19.85
CA VAL A 208 2.42 -20.77 -20.67
C VAL A 208 2.42 -22.25 -20.29
N ASP A 209 2.29 -23.15 -21.26
CA ASP A 209 2.22 -24.59 -20.99
C ASP A 209 3.60 -25.19 -20.71
N ASN A 210 4.61 -24.82 -21.51
CA ASN A 210 6.01 -25.15 -21.28
C ASN A 210 6.93 -24.04 -21.83
N ILE A 211 7.47 -23.23 -20.92
CA ILE A 211 8.34 -22.09 -21.26
C ILE A 211 9.74 -22.50 -21.73
N ASN A 212 10.19 -23.72 -21.40
CA ASN A 212 11.51 -24.25 -21.77
C ASN A 212 11.51 -25.04 -23.08
N ALA A 213 10.35 -25.18 -23.75
CA ALA A 213 10.18 -26.03 -24.92
C ALA A 213 11.29 -25.85 -25.99
N LEU A 214 11.61 -24.59 -26.34
CA LEU A 214 12.62 -24.25 -27.36
C LEU A 214 14.08 -24.39 -26.87
N LEU A 215 14.31 -24.37 -25.55
CA LEU A 215 15.63 -24.61 -24.95
C LEU A 215 15.93 -26.10 -24.83
N GLU A 216 14.91 -26.91 -24.53
CA GLU A 216 15.00 -28.38 -24.49
C GLU A 216 15.17 -29.00 -25.88
N ASN A 217 14.39 -28.51 -26.85
CA ASN A 217 14.39 -29.03 -28.20
C ASN A 217 13.99 -27.91 -29.18
N SER A 218 14.91 -27.57 -30.09
CA SER A 218 14.69 -26.51 -31.07
C SER A 218 13.57 -26.77 -32.09
N ALA A 219 13.03 -28.00 -32.14
CA ALA A 219 11.88 -28.36 -32.97
C ALA A 219 10.52 -28.22 -32.25
N LYS A 220 10.51 -27.97 -30.92
CA LYS A 220 9.27 -27.67 -30.18
C LYS A 220 8.88 -26.19 -30.36
N GLU A 221 7.67 -25.83 -29.96
CA GLU A 221 7.21 -24.44 -29.89
C GLU A 221 6.73 -24.13 -28.47
N ILE A 222 6.82 -22.85 -28.07
CA ILE A 222 6.16 -22.36 -26.86
C ILE A 222 4.65 -22.29 -27.16
N THR A 223 3.85 -22.88 -26.29
CA THR A 223 2.39 -22.97 -26.40
C THR A 223 1.74 -22.40 -25.14
N PHE A 224 0.48 -21.99 -25.28
CA PHE A 224 -0.28 -21.32 -24.24
C PHE A 224 -1.69 -21.90 -24.09
N THR A 225 -2.22 -21.79 -22.87
CA THR A 225 -3.63 -22.05 -22.57
C THR A 225 -4.32 -20.73 -22.24
N ILE A 226 -5.48 -20.48 -22.84
CA ILE A 226 -6.32 -19.32 -22.52
C ILE A 226 -7.09 -19.62 -21.24
N ASP A 227 -6.89 -18.76 -20.25
CA ASP A 227 -7.49 -18.88 -18.94
C ASP A 227 -8.72 -17.97 -18.77
N ASP A 228 -8.67 -16.73 -19.27
CA ASP A 228 -9.77 -15.76 -19.17
C ASP A 228 -9.92 -14.94 -20.46
N TYR A 229 -11.17 -14.69 -20.83
CA TYR A 229 -11.52 -13.61 -21.76
C TYR A 229 -11.48 -12.26 -21.04
N VAL A 230 -10.78 -11.28 -21.62
CA VAL A 230 -10.67 -9.93 -21.05
C VAL A 230 -11.69 -8.99 -21.70
N CYS A 231 -11.52 -8.66 -22.97
CA CYS A 231 -12.38 -7.74 -23.73
C CYS A 231 -12.08 -7.80 -25.24
N GLU A 232 -12.79 -7.01 -26.05
CA GLU A 232 -12.46 -6.80 -27.46
C GLU A 232 -11.28 -5.82 -27.63
N THR A 233 -10.50 -5.95 -28.70
CA THR A 233 -9.45 -4.98 -29.03
C THR A 233 -10.04 -3.58 -29.23
N GLY A 234 -9.33 -2.58 -28.72
CA GLY A 234 -9.75 -1.18 -28.76
C GLY A 234 -10.60 -0.75 -27.57
N ASN A 235 -10.96 -1.68 -26.66
CA ASN A 235 -11.58 -1.29 -25.41
C ASN A 235 -10.63 -0.38 -24.61
N PRO A 236 -11.06 0.85 -24.25
CA PRO A 236 -10.19 1.80 -23.55
C PRO A 236 -9.77 1.33 -22.16
N LEU A 237 -10.48 0.36 -21.56
CA LEU A 237 -10.21 -0.20 -20.24
C LEU A 237 -9.38 -1.48 -20.26
N ALA A 238 -8.92 -1.93 -21.43
CA ALA A 238 -8.21 -3.21 -21.59
C ALA A 238 -7.04 -3.37 -20.60
N MET A 239 -6.20 -2.35 -20.45
CA MET A 239 -5.04 -2.35 -19.54
C MET A 239 -5.44 -2.59 -18.07
N TRP A 240 -6.53 -1.96 -17.61
CA TRP A 240 -7.04 -2.15 -16.25
C TRP A 240 -7.60 -3.56 -16.06
N TYR A 241 -8.36 -4.05 -17.04
CA TYR A 241 -8.93 -5.40 -16.96
C TYR A 241 -7.86 -6.49 -16.98
N GLU A 242 -6.82 -6.33 -17.80
CA GLU A 242 -5.65 -7.20 -17.80
C GLU A 242 -5.02 -7.27 -16.41
N GLU A 243 -4.75 -6.11 -15.78
CA GLU A 243 -4.08 -6.07 -14.48
C GLU A 243 -4.98 -6.61 -13.34
N LEU A 244 -6.28 -6.30 -13.36
CA LEU A 244 -7.22 -6.84 -12.39
C LEU A 244 -7.29 -8.37 -12.44
N LEU A 245 -7.43 -8.96 -13.64
CA LEU A 245 -7.54 -10.40 -13.80
C LEU A 245 -6.23 -11.14 -13.47
N LYS A 246 -5.05 -10.55 -13.71
CA LYS A 246 -3.76 -11.12 -13.23
C LYS A 246 -3.77 -11.32 -11.72
N HIS A 247 -4.46 -10.45 -11.00
CA HIS A 247 -4.61 -10.48 -9.55
C HIS A 247 -5.90 -11.16 -9.05
N GLN A 248 -6.61 -11.86 -9.95
CA GLN A 248 -7.86 -12.58 -9.70
C GLN A 248 -8.98 -11.67 -9.17
N LEU A 249 -9.02 -10.43 -9.65
CA LEU A 249 -10.07 -9.47 -9.32
C LEU A 249 -11.14 -9.43 -10.42
N PRO A 250 -12.41 -9.22 -10.05
CA PRO A 250 -13.50 -9.16 -11.01
C PRO A 250 -13.40 -7.91 -11.87
N ILE A 251 -13.64 -8.06 -13.17
CA ILE A 251 -13.77 -6.95 -14.13
C ILE A 251 -15.23 -6.68 -14.52
N LYS A 252 -16.12 -7.64 -14.26
CA LYS A 252 -17.56 -7.49 -14.51
C LYS A 252 -18.26 -7.00 -13.24
N GLU A 253 -19.24 -6.14 -13.46
CA GLU A 253 -20.08 -5.64 -12.39
C GLU A 253 -20.93 -6.77 -11.79
N THR A 254 -20.96 -6.85 -10.46
CA THR A 254 -21.85 -7.78 -9.75
C THR A 254 -23.18 -7.09 -9.55
N VAL A 255 -24.26 -7.67 -10.06
CA VAL A 255 -25.62 -7.21 -9.72
C VAL A 255 -26.08 -7.96 -8.48
N ALA A 256 -26.34 -7.25 -7.38
CA ALA A 256 -26.87 -7.82 -6.15
C ALA A 256 -28.24 -7.20 -5.82
N PRO A 257 -29.22 -7.99 -5.35
CA PRO A 257 -30.50 -7.45 -4.92
C PRO A 257 -30.33 -6.57 -3.66
N LEU A 258 -31.12 -5.49 -3.59
CA LEU A 258 -31.21 -4.66 -2.39
C LEU A 258 -32.03 -5.38 -1.31
N THR A 259 -31.67 -5.18 -0.05
CA THR A 259 -32.48 -5.60 1.10
C THR A 259 -33.16 -4.41 1.75
N ASN A 260 -34.20 -4.69 2.54
CA ASN A 260 -34.81 -3.68 3.40
C ASN A 260 -33.96 -3.46 4.65
N ASP A 261 -34.04 -2.26 5.19
CA ASP A 261 -33.34 -1.89 6.42
C ASP A 261 -34.03 -2.50 7.64
N GLU A 262 -33.37 -3.46 8.29
CA GLU A 262 -33.87 -4.14 9.50
C GLU A 262 -34.06 -3.17 10.69
N PHE A 263 -33.37 -2.03 10.68
CA PHE A 263 -33.38 -1.05 11.76
C PHE A 263 -34.19 0.22 11.46
N PHE A 264 -35.07 0.18 10.45
CA PHE A 264 -35.81 1.35 9.99
C PHE A 264 -36.59 2.05 11.12
N GLU A 265 -37.28 1.28 11.96
CA GLU A 265 -38.10 1.81 13.08
C GLU A 265 -37.27 2.43 14.22
N GLN A 266 -35.99 2.07 14.34
CA GLN A 266 -35.09 2.59 15.37
C GLN A 266 -34.35 3.86 14.92
N ARG A 267 -34.53 4.30 13.67
CA ARG A 267 -33.88 5.49 13.15
C ARG A 267 -34.62 6.75 13.56
N ILE A 268 -33.89 7.69 14.16
CA ILE A 268 -34.39 9.04 14.37
C ILE A 268 -34.38 9.83 13.05
N ASN A 269 -35.28 10.80 12.94
CA ASN A 269 -35.37 11.68 11.77
C ASN A 269 -34.53 12.95 12.00
N LEU A 270 -33.46 13.11 11.23
CA LEU A 270 -32.59 14.28 11.24
C LEU A 270 -32.64 15.05 9.92
N ASN A 271 -33.70 14.87 9.14
CA ASN A 271 -33.79 15.42 7.79
C ASN A 271 -33.82 16.94 7.73
N ASN A 272 -34.11 17.66 8.84
CA ASN A 272 -34.08 19.12 8.84
C ASN A 272 -32.80 19.70 9.45
N ILE A 273 -31.87 18.86 9.95
CA ILE A 273 -30.54 19.33 10.35
C ILE A 273 -29.77 19.65 9.06
N PRO A 274 -29.18 20.85 8.93
CA PRO A 274 -28.51 21.29 7.70
C PRO A 274 -27.14 20.63 7.51
N PHE A 275 -27.12 19.31 7.44
CA PHE A 275 -25.94 18.53 7.06
C PHE A 275 -25.49 18.89 5.65
N ILE A 276 -24.18 19.05 5.48
CA ILE A 276 -23.52 19.31 4.19
C ILE A 276 -22.43 18.26 3.95
N SER A 277 -22.07 17.99 2.70
CA SER A 277 -20.85 17.24 2.39
C SER A 277 -19.82 18.13 1.70
N ILE A 278 -18.54 17.79 1.79
CA ILE A 278 -17.44 18.52 1.14
C ILE A 278 -16.55 17.48 0.45
N ASP A 279 -16.63 17.43 -0.88
CA ASP A 279 -16.08 16.34 -1.68
C ASP A 279 -15.35 16.85 -2.93
N SER A 280 -14.79 15.94 -3.72
CA SER A 280 -14.42 16.28 -5.10
C SER A 280 -15.69 16.43 -5.95
N GLU A 281 -15.64 17.26 -6.99
CA GLU A 281 -16.79 17.48 -7.89
C GLU A 281 -17.31 16.15 -8.47
N THR A 282 -16.40 15.25 -8.83
CA THR A 282 -16.68 13.95 -9.45
C THR A 282 -17.08 12.85 -8.47
N THR A 283 -17.05 13.08 -7.15
CA THR A 283 -17.42 12.05 -6.16
C THR A 283 -18.91 11.71 -6.26
N GLU A 284 -19.23 10.43 -6.41
CA GLU A 284 -20.62 9.92 -6.37
C GLU A 284 -20.88 9.00 -5.16
N ASP A 285 -19.84 8.51 -4.51
CA ASP A 285 -19.84 7.63 -3.35
C ASP A 285 -19.59 8.42 -2.04
N ILE A 286 -20.50 9.34 -1.71
CA ILE A 286 -20.40 10.21 -0.53
C ILE A 286 -20.71 9.40 0.73
N ASP A 287 -19.68 9.13 1.54
CA ASP A 287 -19.77 8.39 2.79
C ASP A 287 -20.19 9.28 3.97
N ASP A 288 -19.86 10.56 3.97
CA ASP A 288 -19.97 11.43 5.14
C ASP A 288 -20.65 12.77 4.87
N VAL A 289 -21.38 13.24 5.89
CA VAL A 289 -21.94 14.59 5.97
C VAL A 289 -21.64 15.20 7.34
N LEU A 290 -21.47 16.52 7.35
CA LEU A 290 -20.99 17.29 8.48
C LEU A 290 -22.02 18.32 8.92
N PHE A 291 -22.14 18.48 10.22
CA PHE A 291 -22.83 19.58 10.87
C PHE A 291 -22.08 19.95 12.14
N ALA A 292 -21.96 21.24 12.42
CA ALA A 292 -21.42 21.72 13.68
C ALA A 292 -22.36 22.76 14.28
N TYR A 293 -22.48 22.74 15.59
CA TYR A 293 -23.29 23.67 16.36
C TYR A 293 -22.46 24.26 17.49
N HIS A 294 -22.48 25.59 17.61
CA HIS A 294 -21.93 26.30 18.76
C HIS A 294 -23.07 26.60 19.73
N ILE A 295 -22.93 26.17 20.98
CA ILE A 295 -23.95 26.38 22.01
C ILE A 295 -23.75 27.78 22.60
N ASP A 296 -24.69 28.70 22.34
CA ASP A 296 -24.75 29.99 23.01
C ASP A 296 -25.67 29.94 24.25
N ASP A 297 -25.37 30.75 25.28
CA ASP A 297 -26.14 30.82 26.54
C ASP A 297 -27.64 31.12 26.33
N LYS A 298 -28.00 31.72 25.19
CA LYS A 298 -29.38 32.11 24.84
C LYS A 298 -30.17 30.99 24.15
N ASP A 299 -29.50 29.94 23.69
CA ASP A 299 -30.12 28.87 22.89
C ASP A 299 -30.69 27.73 23.76
N ILE A 300 -30.37 27.73 25.05
CA ILE A 300 -30.58 26.59 25.94
C ILE A 300 -31.77 26.81 26.86
N ILE A 301 -32.73 25.88 26.81
CA ILE A 301 -33.62 25.60 27.94
C ILE A 301 -33.17 24.28 28.56
N ILE A 302 -32.65 24.33 29.79
CA ILE A 302 -32.28 23.14 30.56
C ILE A 302 -33.57 22.51 31.09
N GLU A 303 -34.10 21.51 30.39
CA GLU A 303 -35.15 20.65 30.93
C GLU A 303 -34.51 19.74 31.98
N LYS A 304 -34.97 19.88 33.24
CA LYS A 304 -34.68 19.05 34.43
C LYS A 304 -33.48 18.10 34.37
N LYS A 305 -32.59 18.22 35.37
CA LYS A 305 -31.55 17.23 35.71
C LYS A 305 -32.09 15.80 35.59
N ASP A 306 -31.74 15.11 34.52
CA ASP A 306 -32.00 13.69 34.40
C ASP A 306 -30.80 12.95 35.00
N ASN A 307 -30.97 12.42 36.20
CA ASN A 307 -29.94 11.65 36.89
C ASN A 307 -30.03 10.15 36.50
N THR A 308 -30.83 9.77 35.49
CA THR A 308 -30.80 8.40 34.98
C THR A 308 -29.44 8.13 34.35
N PRO A 309 -28.77 7.02 34.67
CA PRO A 309 -27.53 6.64 34.00
C PRO A 309 -27.84 6.43 32.51
N ASP A 310 -27.36 7.32 31.65
CA ASP A 310 -27.34 7.04 30.23
C ASP A 310 -26.19 6.07 29.95
N PHE A 311 -26.55 4.80 29.75
CA PHE A 311 -25.59 3.73 29.47
C PHE A 311 -25.02 3.78 28.05
N LYS A 312 -25.40 4.76 27.21
CA LYS A 312 -25.00 4.85 25.80
C LYS A 312 -24.28 6.14 25.43
N THR A 313 -24.17 7.11 26.33
CA THR A 313 -23.29 8.27 26.17
C THR A 313 -21.97 8.02 26.88
N PHE A 314 -20.87 8.11 26.14
CA PHE A 314 -19.53 8.08 26.73
C PHE A 314 -19.10 9.50 27.09
N ALA A 315 -19.02 9.80 28.40
CA ALA A 315 -18.47 11.05 28.92
C ALA A 315 -17.34 10.74 29.93
N PRO A 316 -16.09 11.18 29.68
CA PRO A 316 -15.00 10.99 30.64
C PRO A 316 -15.30 11.65 31.99
N ASN A 317 -14.68 11.16 33.07
CA ASN A 317 -14.62 11.84 34.38
C ASN A 317 -15.95 12.11 35.10
N ASN A 318 -16.98 11.25 34.94
CA ASN A 318 -18.29 11.41 35.60
C ASN A 318 -18.89 12.82 35.39
N ARG A 319 -18.64 13.41 34.22
CA ARG A 319 -19.21 14.71 33.85
C ARG A 319 -20.73 14.64 33.91
N LYS A 320 -21.33 15.72 34.40
CA LYS A 320 -22.78 15.80 34.52
C LYS A 320 -23.38 15.90 33.13
N ILE A 321 -24.28 14.99 32.82
CA ILE A 321 -25.02 14.94 31.57
C ILE A 321 -26.34 15.71 31.78
N LEU A 322 -26.65 16.60 30.85
CA LEU A 322 -27.91 17.35 30.84
C LEU A 322 -28.70 16.98 29.58
N LYS A 323 -30.03 16.96 29.72
CA LYS A 323 -30.93 16.94 28.57
C LYS A 323 -31.12 18.38 28.08
N TYR A 324 -30.82 18.62 26.81
CA TYR A 324 -30.92 19.96 26.21
C TYR A 324 -32.18 20.08 25.35
N ASN A 325 -32.86 21.22 25.51
CA ASN A 325 -33.88 21.69 24.59
C ASN A 325 -33.34 22.97 23.91
N PHE A 326 -33.14 22.89 22.60
CA PHE A 326 -32.64 23.92 21.69
C PHE A 326 -33.80 24.78 21.18
N ASN A 327 -33.76 26.08 21.45
CA ASN A 327 -34.84 27.01 21.13
C ASN A 327 -35.13 27.15 19.62
N HIS A 328 -34.16 26.85 18.76
CA HIS A 328 -34.21 27.17 17.34
C HIS A 328 -33.95 25.98 16.41
N GLU A 329 -33.76 24.77 16.96
CA GLU A 329 -33.40 23.56 16.21
C GLU A 329 -34.27 22.36 16.64
N GLU A 330 -35.52 22.31 16.16
CA GLU A 330 -36.49 21.24 16.49
C GLU A 330 -35.94 19.83 16.22
N SER A 331 -35.09 19.67 15.21
CA SER A 331 -34.48 18.37 14.92
C SER A 331 -33.45 17.94 15.97
N LEU A 332 -32.67 18.85 16.56
CA LEU A 332 -31.80 18.52 17.70
C LEU A 332 -32.62 18.14 18.94
N ASN A 333 -33.78 18.79 19.15
CA ASN A 333 -34.72 18.40 20.21
C ASN A 333 -35.26 17.00 20.01
N SER A 334 -35.66 16.68 18.77
CA SER A 334 -36.17 15.35 18.41
C SER A 334 -35.13 14.24 18.61
N ALA A 335 -33.84 14.56 18.52
CA ALA A 335 -32.77 13.61 18.73
C ALA A 335 -32.62 13.17 20.20
N ASN A 336 -33.21 13.90 21.17
CA ASN A 336 -33.07 13.65 22.61
C ASN A 336 -31.60 13.43 23.00
N LEU A 337 -30.76 14.45 22.78
CA LEU A 337 -29.32 14.38 23.04
C LEU A 337 -29.00 14.52 24.53
N HIS A 338 -28.06 13.71 24.98
CA HIS A 338 -27.48 13.73 26.31
C HIS A 338 -26.11 14.39 26.25
N ILE A 339 -26.00 15.62 26.72
CA ILE A 339 -24.82 16.46 26.46
C ILE A 339 -24.13 16.78 27.81
N PRO A 340 -22.81 16.64 27.91
CA PRO A 340 -22.05 17.07 29.07
C PRO A 340 -22.21 18.58 29.35
N GLU A 341 -22.33 18.96 30.63
CA GLU A 341 -22.61 20.34 31.08
C GLU A 341 -21.62 21.39 30.56
N GLU A 342 -20.34 21.05 30.40
CA GLU A 342 -19.28 21.96 29.93
C GLU A 342 -19.13 22.04 28.41
N THR A 343 -20.04 21.43 27.66
CA THR A 343 -20.02 21.41 26.19
C THR A 343 -20.34 22.80 25.62
N GLN A 344 -19.53 23.25 24.67
CA GLN A 344 -19.76 24.46 23.87
C GLN A 344 -19.85 24.18 22.36
N TYR A 345 -19.28 23.07 21.90
CA TYR A 345 -19.37 22.66 20.50
C TYR A 345 -19.94 21.25 20.40
N ILE A 346 -20.87 21.08 19.46
CA ILE A 346 -21.36 19.78 19.01
C ILE A 346 -20.91 19.60 17.57
N LEU A 347 -20.12 18.57 17.33
CA LEU A 347 -19.79 18.09 15.99
C LEU A 347 -20.65 16.86 15.70
N ALA A 348 -21.60 16.99 14.79
CA ALA A 348 -22.41 15.88 14.31
C ALA A 348 -21.89 15.42 12.95
N ILE A 349 -21.57 14.14 12.85
CA ILE A 349 -21.08 13.54 11.62
C ILE A 349 -21.98 12.37 11.28
N GLY A 350 -22.65 12.45 10.14
CA GLY A 350 -23.45 11.37 9.59
C GLY A 350 -22.64 10.54 8.62
N ILE A 351 -22.51 9.24 8.90
CA ILE A 351 -21.86 8.29 7.99
C ILE A 351 -22.92 7.41 7.34
N ALA A 352 -22.83 7.20 6.03
CA ALA A 352 -23.69 6.30 5.26
C ALA A 352 -23.78 4.91 5.93
N ASP A 353 -24.95 4.29 5.90
CA ASP A 353 -25.13 2.90 6.36
C ASP A 353 -25.41 1.97 5.17
N PRO A 354 -24.39 1.55 4.41
CA PRO A 354 -24.59 0.66 3.27
C PRO A 354 -25.11 -0.71 3.71
N SER A 355 -24.88 -1.11 4.97
CA SER A 355 -25.35 -2.39 5.50
C SER A 355 -26.87 -2.46 5.68
N SER A 356 -27.58 -1.34 5.52
CA SER A 356 -29.05 -1.31 5.41
C SER A 356 -29.56 -1.81 4.05
N PHE A 357 -28.70 -1.87 3.03
CA PHE A 357 -29.07 -2.25 1.67
C PHE A 357 -28.58 -3.64 1.27
N PHE A 358 -27.82 -4.33 2.12
CA PHE A 358 -27.46 -5.73 1.91
C PHE A 358 -27.31 -6.51 3.22
N ALA A 359 -27.86 -7.72 3.24
CA ALA A 359 -27.75 -8.65 4.36
C ALA A 359 -26.40 -9.38 4.40
N LYS A 360 -26.10 -10.00 5.54
CA LYS A 360 -24.99 -10.95 5.67
C LYS A 360 -25.12 -12.11 4.71
N ASN A 361 -23.99 -12.64 4.26
CA ASN A 361 -23.83 -13.75 3.32
C ASN A 361 -24.52 -13.54 1.95
N SER A 362 -24.99 -12.32 1.67
CA SER A 362 -25.54 -11.95 0.37
C SER A 362 -24.45 -11.86 -0.71
N LEU A 363 -24.86 -11.81 -1.98
CA LEU A 363 -23.93 -11.59 -3.10
C LEU A 363 -23.12 -10.30 -2.95
N ALA A 364 -23.73 -9.23 -2.42
CA ALA A 364 -23.05 -7.98 -2.16
C ALA A 364 -21.99 -8.12 -1.06
N GLU A 365 -22.31 -8.80 0.04
CA GLU A 365 -21.33 -9.03 1.10
C GLU A 365 -20.20 -9.95 0.64
N ASN A 366 -20.50 -10.99 -0.13
CA ASN A 366 -19.47 -11.89 -0.66
C ASN A 366 -18.48 -11.13 -1.56
N ARG A 367 -18.98 -10.20 -2.39
CA ARG A 367 -18.14 -9.28 -3.16
C ARG A 367 -17.32 -8.37 -2.23
N ALA A 368 -17.95 -7.77 -1.22
CA ALA A 368 -17.26 -6.91 -0.26
C ALA A 368 -16.15 -7.65 0.51
N LYS A 369 -16.38 -8.92 0.87
CA LYS A 369 -15.37 -9.81 1.48
C LYS A 369 -14.27 -10.23 0.51
N GLN A 370 -14.59 -10.37 -0.78
CA GLN A 370 -13.61 -10.68 -1.81
C GLN A 370 -12.65 -9.51 -2.05
N LEU A 371 -13.17 -8.28 -2.10
CA LEU A 371 -12.39 -7.07 -2.40
C LEU A 371 -11.80 -6.43 -1.13
N LEU A 372 -12.53 -6.45 -0.02
CA LEU A 372 -12.27 -5.82 1.29
C LEU A 372 -12.16 -4.28 1.28
N GLN A 373 -11.90 -3.69 0.12
CA GLN A 373 -11.85 -2.26 -0.11
C GLN A 373 -12.15 -1.93 -1.58
N THR A 374 -12.47 -0.68 -1.86
CA THR A 374 -12.51 -0.15 -3.23
C THR A 374 -11.08 0.03 -3.72
N TYR A 375 -10.81 -0.40 -4.95
CA TYR A 375 -9.51 -0.19 -5.59
C TYR A 375 -9.59 1.10 -6.40
N TYR A 376 -9.06 2.19 -5.84
CA TYR A 376 -8.83 3.44 -6.56
C TYR A 376 -7.55 3.30 -7.39
N LEU A 377 -7.71 2.95 -8.66
CA LEU A 377 -6.62 2.79 -9.62
C LEU A 377 -6.48 4.09 -10.44
N PRO A 378 -5.33 4.33 -11.09
CA PRO A 378 -5.15 5.49 -11.96
C PRO A 378 -6.27 5.54 -13.02
N ALA A 379 -7.07 6.61 -13.01
CA ALA A 379 -8.21 6.82 -13.92
C ALA A 379 -9.30 5.71 -13.94
N TYR A 380 -9.35 4.82 -12.95
CA TYR A 380 -10.35 3.74 -12.88
C TYR A 380 -10.65 3.33 -11.45
N THR A 381 -11.90 3.02 -11.15
CA THR A 381 -12.32 2.58 -9.81
C THR A 381 -13.02 1.24 -9.88
N LEU A 382 -12.49 0.25 -9.15
CA LEU A 382 -13.20 -1.01 -8.88
C LEU A 382 -13.87 -0.91 -7.51
N GLY A 383 -15.17 -0.64 -7.51
CA GLY A 383 -15.99 -0.50 -6.30
C GLY A 383 -16.05 -1.80 -5.48
N MET A 384 -15.86 -1.66 -4.16
CA MET A 384 -16.03 -2.75 -3.20
C MET A 384 -17.45 -3.30 -3.24
N LEU A 385 -18.43 -2.40 -3.20
CA LEU A 385 -19.84 -2.72 -3.27
C LEU A 385 -20.34 -2.62 -4.72
N PRO A 386 -21.38 -3.39 -5.08
CA PRO A 386 -22.13 -3.18 -6.30
C PRO A 386 -22.60 -1.74 -6.47
N ASN A 387 -22.56 -1.22 -7.70
CA ASN A 387 -22.94 0.15 -8.04
C ASN A 387 -24.36 0.51 -7.60
N ASN A 388 -25.30 -0.43 -7.67
CA ASN A 388 -26.67 -0.19 -7.21
C ASN A 388 -26.75 -0.01 -5.68
N ILE A 389 -25.89 -0.68 -4.90
CA ILE A 389 -25.81 -0.50 -3.45
C ILE A 389 -25.08 0.80 -3.12
N THR A 390 -23.96 1.08 -3.78
CA THR A 390 -23.22 2.35 -3.64
C THR A 390 -24.14 3.55 -3.86
N LYS A 391 -24.92 3.55 -4.95
CA LYS A 391 -25.87 4.63 -5.28
C LYS A 391 -27.00 4.80 -4.25
N GLN A 392 -27.48 3.71 -3.66
CA GLN A 392 -28.51 3.76 -2.62
C GLN A 392 -27.96 4.17 -1.26
N SER A 393 -26.67 3.90 -1.01
CA SER A 393 -26.00 4.20 0.26
C SER A 393 -25.45 5.63 0.31
N SER A 394 -24.99 6.15 -0.84
CA SER A 394 -24.37 7.46 -0.96
C SER A 394 -25.29 8.58 -0.47
N LEU A 395 -24.71 9.48 0.33
CA LEU A 395 -25.37 10.67 0.90
C LEU A 395 -25.47 11.80 -0.13
N LEU A 396 -26.03 11.50 -1.29
CA LEU A 396 -26.20 12.45 -2.39
C LEU A 396 -27.08 13.64 -1.98
N GLU A 397 -26.76 14.81 -2.52
CA GLU A 397 -27.49 16.04 -2.22
C GLU A 397 -28.99 15.86 -2.47
N GLY A 398 -29.76 16.24 -1.45
CA GLY A 398 -31.19 16.29 -1.46
C GLY A 398 -31.88 14.94 -1.31
N GLN A 399 -31.17 13.85 -1.09
CA GLN A 399 -31.74 12.51 -0.87
C GLN A 399 -31.73 12.16 0.63
N ILE A 400 -32.84 11.56 1.10
CA ILE A 400 -32.92 11.03 2.46
C ILE A 400 -32.27 9.66 2.49
N ARG A 401 -31.34 9.44 3.41
CA ARG A 401 -30.52 8.24 3.47
C ARG A 401 -30.38 7.71 4.90
N PRO A 402 -30.37 6.38 5.09
CA PRO A 402 -29.95 5.75 6.33
C PRO A 402 -28.51 6.11 6.67
N SER A 403 -28.27 6.51 7.92
CA SER A 403 -26.94 6.88 8.41
C SER A 403 -26.74 6.51 9.87
N ILE A 404 -25.49 6.38 10.28
CA ILE A 404 -25.08 6.33 11.68
C ILE A 404 -24.48 7.69 12.00
N VAL A 405 -25.02 8.37 13.01
CA VAL A 405 -24.60 9.73 13.37
C VAL A 405 -23.87 9.69 14.70
N GLY A 406 -22.66 10.23 14.71
CA GLY A 406 -21.88 10.48 15.91
C GLY A 406 -22.02 11.94 16.32
N PHE A 407 -22.59 12.17 17.50
CA PHE A 407 -22.64 13.48 18.16
C PHE A 407 -21.46 13.57 19.13
N ILE A 408 -20.46 14.35 18.76
CA ILE A 408 -19.21 14.48 19.52
C ILE A 408 -19.21 15.87 20.17
N TYR A 409 -19.00 15.88 21.48
CA TYR A 409 -19.11 17.04 22.33
C TYR A 409 -17.73 17.56 22.72
N PHE A 410 -17.56 18.87 22.68
CA PHE A 410 -16.33 19.55 23.07
C PHE A 410 -16.57 20.80 23.90
N ASP A 411 -15.61 21.13 24.75
CA ASP A 411 -15.58 22.38 25.52
C ASP A 411 -15.10 23.59 24.68
N ALA A 412 -14.99 24.75 25.33
CA ALA A 412 -14.53 26.00 24.73
C ALA A 412 -13.17 25.91 23.99
N ASN A 413 -12.29 25.06 24.51
CA ASN A 413 -10.92 24.84 24.06
C ASN A 413 -10.81 23.63 23.13
N ALA A 414 -11.95 23.10 22.69
CA ALA A 414 -12.09 21.90 21.87
C ALA A 414 -11.53 20.61 22.52
N ASN A 415 -11.45 20.56 23.86
CA ASN A 415 -11.23 19.32 24.57
C ASN A 415 -12.48 18.45 24.49
N PHE A 416 -12.28 17.14 24.39
CA PHE A 416 -13.37 16.17 24.33
C PHE A 416 -14.16 16.11 25.64
N THR A 417 -15.48 16.28 25.56
CA THR A 417 -16.39 16.20 26.70
C THR A 417 -17.22 14.93 26.69
N GLY A 418 -17.58 14.40 25.52
CA GLY A 418 -18.26 13.12 25.37
C GLY A 418 -18.68 12.80 23.93
N VAL A 419 -19.27 11.62 23.72
CA VAL A 419 -19.83 11.19 22.43
C VAL A 419 -21.05 10.30 22.63
N GLU A 420 -22.03 10.46 21.74
CA GLU A 420 -23.21 9.61 21.62
C GLU A 420 -23.40 9.21 20.14
N PHE A 421 -23.77 7.95 19.88
CA PHE A 421 -24.06 7.46 18.53
C PHE A 421 -25.55 7.10 18.38
N LYS A 422 -26.17 7.52 17.28
CA LYS A 422 -27.56 7.20 16.97
C LYS A 422 -27.72 6.68 15.54
N LEU A 423 -28.68 5.77 15.36
CA LEU A 423 -29.17 5.42 14.03
C LEU A 423 -30.12 6.51 13.55
N ALA A 424 -29.92 7.03 12.34
CA ALA A 424 -30.73 8.10 11.81
C ALA A 424 -31.10 7.89 10.34
N THR A 425 -32.11 8.63 9.90
CA THR A 425 -32.27 9.06 8.52
C THR A 425 -31.92 10.54 8.44
N LEU A 426 -31.13 10.93 7.46
CA LEU A 426 -30.76 12.34 7.24
C LEU A 426 -30.77 12.69 5.75
N GLN A 427 -30.77 13.99 5.46
CA GLN A 427 -30.65 14.54 4.12
C GLN A 427 -29.37 15.37 4.02
N ASN A 428 -28.53 15.09 3.02
CA ASN A 428 -27.45 16.01 2.65
C ASN A 428 -28.09 17.24 1.97
N HIS A 429 -27.96 18.43 2.52
CA HIS A 429 -28.62 19.62 1.98
C HIS A 429 -27.77 20.41 0.98
N ALA A 430 -26.45 20.18 0.95
CA ALA A 430 -25.54 20.80 0.00
C ALA A 430 -24.27 19.95 -0.17
N LYS A 431 -23.95 19.55 -1.41
CA LYS A 431 -22.66 18.97 -1.77
C LYS A 431 -21.72 20.09 -2.20
N LEU A 432 -20.79 20.45 -1.32
CA LEU A 432 -19.77 21.45 -1.60
C LEU A 432 -18.53 20.78 -2.21
N ASN A 433 -17.76 21.52 -3.02
CA ASN A 433 -16.46 21.04 -3.48
C ASN A 433 -15.32 21.64 -2.64
N TYR A 434 -14.20 20.91 -2.57
CA TYR A 434 -13.03 21.34 -1.79
C TYR A 434 -12.46 22.69 -2.24
N ASN A 435 -12.45 22.99 -3.53
CA ASN A 435 -11.82 24.20 -4.06
C ASN A 435 -12.59 25.45 -3.64
N ASP A 436 -13.87 25.50 -3.96
CA ASP A 436 -14.76 26.63 -3.67
C ASP A 436 -14.89 26.84 -2.16
N THR A 437 -14.97 25.74 -1.40
CA THR A 437 -14.98 25.83 0.07
C THR A 437 -13.70 26.46 0.60
N SER A 438 -12.52 26.01 0.14
CA SER A 438 -11.25 26.62 0.58
C SER A 438 -11.15 28.09 0.20
N ASP A 439 -11.58 28.43 -1.01
CA ASP A 439 -11.57 29.80 -1.50
C ASP A 439 -12.45 30.72 -0.63
N TYR A 440 -13.63 30.25 -0.21
CA TYR A 440 -14.52 30.95 0.73
C TYR A 440 -13.95 31.07 2.14
N LEU A 441 -13.31 30.01 2.65
CA LEU A 441 -12.73 30.03 4.00
C LEU A 441 -11.55 31.01 4.11
N GLN A 442 -10.76 31.16 3.05
CA GLN A 442 -9.61 32.07 3.01
C GLN A 442 -9.99 33.55 2.89
N ASP A 443 -11.02 33.86 2.11
CA ASP A 443 -11.54 35.22 1.95
C ASP A 443 -13.06 35.21 2.02
N ARG A 444 -13.58 35.48 3.23
CA ARG A 444 -15.03 35.53 3.48
C ARG A 444 -15.73 36.68 2.73
N ASN A 445 -14.99 37.60 2.10
CA ASN A 445 -15.55 38.62 1.20
C ASN A 445 -15.72 38.10 -0.24
N LYS A 446 -15.08 36.98 -0.61
CA LYS A 446 -15.48 36.25 -1.82
C LYS A 446 -16.93 35.83 -1.65
N SER A 447 -17.70 36.00 -2.72
CA SER A 447 -19.15 35.88 -2.64
C SER A 447 -19.57 34.47 -2.19
N CYS A 448 -20.40 34.39 -1.14
CA CYS A 448 -21.19 33.18 -0.83
C CYS A 448 -22.02 32.71 -2.06
N ALA A 449 -22.11 33.48 -3.15
CA ALA A 449 -22.77 33.08 -4.39
C ALA A 449 -22.21 31.78 -4.99
N ILE A 450 -20.98 31.39 -4.63
CA ILE A 450 -20.44 30.07 -5.00
C ILE A 450 -21.28 28.90 -4.43
N PHE A 451 -22.08 29.15 -3.40
CA PHE A 451 -23.02 28.19 -2.81
C PHE A 451 -24.48 28.44 -3.25
N GLU A 452 -24.71 29.17 -4.34
CA GLU A 452 -26.05 29.29 -4.93
C GLU A 452 -26.46 27.99 -5.65
N GLY A 453 -27.76 27.67 -5.61
CA GLY A 453 -28.32 26.51 -6.31
C GLY A 453 -28.47 25.24 -5.48
N HIS A 454 -28.02 25.23 -4.22
CA HIS A 454 -28.27 24.12 -3.29
C HIS A 454 -29.69 24.15 -2.71
N LYS A 455 -30.16 23.00 -2.18
CA LYS A 455 -31.45 22.92 -1.48
C LYS A 455 -31.48 23.75 -0.20
N LEU A 456 -30.35 23.82 0.50
CA LEU A 456 -30.22 24.66 1.68
C LEU A 456 -30.15 26.14 1.27
N ALA A 457 -30.85 27.00 2.02
CA ALA A 457 -30.68 28.44 1.84
C ALA A 457 -29.20 28.83 2.03
N LYS A 458 -28.67 29.64 1.12
CA LYS A 458 -27.28 30.13 1.11
C LYS A 458 -26.77 30.58 2.48
N GLU A 459 -27.59 31.33 3.21
CA GLU A 459 -27.27 31.83 4.56
C GLU A 459 -27.00 30.68 5.55
N LYS A 460 -27.78 29.60 5.47
CA LYS A 460 -27.59 28.41 6.31
C LYS A 460 -26.36 27.60 5.89
N VAL A 461 -26.07 27.49 4.58
CA VAL A 461 -24.82 26.87 4.11
C VAL A 461 -23.63 27.64 4.67
N CYS A 462 -23.60 28.97 4.51
CA CYS A 462 -22.51 29.80 5.01
C CYS A 462 -22.39 29.71 6.54
N LEU A 463 -23.50 29.65 7.28
CA LEU A 463 -23.49 29.44 8.73
C LEU A 463 -22.81 28.12 9.12
N VAL A 464 -23.28 26.98 8.58
CA VAL A 464 -22.74 25.65 8.91
C VAL A 464 -21.25 25.56 8.53
N THR A 465 -20.88 26.04 7.34
CA THR A 465 -19.48 26.06 6.88
C THR A 465 -18.60 26.92 7.79
N ASN A 466 -19.09 28.08 8.25
CA ASN A 466 -18.35 28.93 9.19
C ASN A 466 -18.18 28.26 10.55
N THR A 467 -19.23 27.65 11.11
CA THR A 467 -19.16 26.96 12.40
C THR A 467 -18.21 25.76 12.34
N LEU A 468 -18.23 24.98 11.24
CA LEU A 468 -17.28 23.90 11.00
C LEU A 468 -15.84 24.41 10.94
N ASN A 469 -15.60 25.52 10.27
CA ASN A 469 -14.27 26.12 10.17
C ASN A 469 -13.79 26.64 11.53
N ASP A 470 -14.64 27.34 12.28
CA ASP A 470 -14.30 27.85 13.61
C ASP A 470 -13.96 26.69 14.57
N PHE A 471 -14.72 25.60 14.51
CA PHE A 471 -14.40 24.36 15.23
C PHE A 471 -13.06 23.75 14.77
N TYR A 472 -12.83 23.63 13.47
CA TYR A 472 -11.58 23.11 12.90
C TYR A 472 -10.35 23.93 13.37
N LEU A 473 -10.43 25.25 13.36
CA LEU A 473 -9.34 26.12 13.82
C LEU A 473 -9.06 25.92 15.31
N LYS A 474 -10.11 25.79 16.15
CA LYS A 474 -9.95 25.44 17.56
C LYS A 474 -9.30 24.08 17.73
N ARG A 475 -9.67 23.10 16.91
CA ARG A 475 -9.06 21.77 16.94
C ARG A 475 -7.61 21.72 16.47
N LYS A 476 -7.27 22.49 15.44
CA LYS A 476 -5.89 22.68 15.00
C LYS A 476 -5.05 23.30 16.12
N ASN A 477 -5.57 24.31 16.82
CA ASN A 477 -4.91 24.88 17.98
C ASN A 477 -4.76 23.88 19.14
N TRP A 478 -5.80 23.10 19.42
CA TRP A 478 -5.74 22.03 20.42
C TRP A 478 -4.63 21.02 20.09
N ARG A 479 -4.47 20.60 18.82
CA ARG A 479 -3.38 19.72 18.41
C ARG A 479 -2.00 20.35 18.63
N ASN A 480 -1.83 21.62 18.29
CA ASN A 480 -0.58 22.34 18.53
C ASN A 480 -0.22 22.36 20.04
N LEU A 481 -1.16 22.80 20.88
CA LEU A 481 -0.95 22.92 22.32
C LEU A 481 -0.65 21.57 23.00
N ASN A 482 -1.27 20.50 22.51
CA ASN A 482 -1.07 19.15 23.04
C ASN A 482 0.04 18.38 22.32
N LYS A 483 0.74 18.99 21.36
CA LYS A 483 1.78 18.35 20.53
C LYS A 483 1.28 17.07 19.89
N ARG A 484 0.20 17.18 19.12
CA ARG A 484 -0.49 16.10 18.41
C ARG A 484 -0.69 16.43 16.93
N ASN A 485 0.25 17.16 16.33
CA ASN A 485 0.11 17.54 14.93
C ASN A 485 0.27 16.33 14.02
N VAL A 486 -0.67 16.23 13.08
CA VAL A 486 -0.66 15.20 12.04
C VAL A 486 0.10 15.76 10.84
N THR A 487 0.95 14.93 10.23
CA THR A 487 1.57 15.29 8.95
C THR A 487 0.70 14.77 7.82
N TYR A 488 0.25 15.68 6.96
CA TYR A 488 -0.50 15.33 5.76
C TYR A 488 0.47 15.05 4.60
N SER A 489 0.29 13.94 3.89
CA SER A 489 1.09 13.59 2.71
C SER A 489 0.48 14.19 1.45
N THR A 490 1.30 14.83 0.61
CA THR A 490 0.89 15.59 -0.59
C THR A 490 0.99 14.78 -1.90
N SER A 491 0.70 13.49 -1.87
CA SER A 491 1.07 12.57 -2.97
C SER A 491 -0.10 11.94 -3.72
N ASN A 492 -1.24 12.61 -3.84
CA ASN A 492 -2.32 12.13 -4.70
C ASN A 492 -2.16 12.72 -6.10
N THR A 493 -2.46 11.92 -7.11
CA THR A 493 -2.31 12.30 -8.53
C THR A 493 -3.57 11.89 -9.27
N GLN A 494 -4.13 12.82 -10.02
CA GLN A 494 -5.20 12.56 -10.97
C GLN A 494 -4.59 12.25 -12.33
N TYR A 495 -4.99 11.12 -12.91
CA TYR A 495 -4.61 10.72 -14.26
C TYR A 495 -5.77 11.03 -15.19
N VAL A 496 -5.51 11.79 -16.24
CA VAL A 496 -6.51 12.13 -17.26
C VAL A 496 -6.24 11.28 -18.49
N ILE A 497 -7.27 10.56 -18.94
CA ILE A 497 -7.22 9.68 -20.11
C ILE A 497 -8.19 10.14 -21.19
N ASP A 498 -7.87 9.85 -22.45
CA ASP A 498 -8.77 10.07 -23.59
C ASP A 498 -9.78 8.92 -23.77
N GLU A 499 -10.65 9.05 -24.76
CA GLU A 499 -11.66 8.04 -25.13
C GLU A 499 -11.09 6.69 -25.58
N HIS A 500 -9.79 6.63 -25.87
CA HIS A 500 -9.06 5.41 -26.23
C HIS A 500 -8.26 4.83 -25.06
N GLY A 501 -8.39 5.40 -23.85
CA GLY A 501 -7.69 4.94 -22.65
C GLY A 501 -6.24 5.39 -22.55
N LYS A 502 -5.83 6.37 -23.37
CA LYS A 502 -4.45 6.88 -23.41
C LYS A 502 -4.25 8.03 -22.44
N CYS A 503 -3.12 8.07 -21.75
CA CYS A 503 -2.81 9.19 -20.85
C CYS A 503 -2.57 10.50 -21.64
N ILE A 504 -3.33 11.54 -21.30
CA ILE A 504 -3.20 12.88 -21.88
C ILE A 504 -2.68 13.91 -20.88
N ASP A 505 -2.94 13.73 -19.59
CA ASP A 505 -2.45 14.64 -18.54
C ASP A 505 -2.31 13.93 -17.18
N ILE A 506 -1.44 14.47 -16.33
CA ILE A 506 -1.14 13.97 -14.99
C ILE A 506 -1.08 15.18 -14.05
N ILE A 507 -2.06 15.27 -13.15
CA ILE A 507 -2.31 16.47 -12.34
C ILE A 507 -2.10 16.10 -10.85
N PRO A 508 -1.09 16.64 -10.17
CA PRO A 508 -0.94 16.52 -8.73
C PRO A 508 -2.11 17.18 -8.00
N ILE A 509 -2.72 16.45 -7.06
CA ILE A 509 -3.77 16.98 -6.20
C ILE A 509 -3.11 17.73 -5.05
N VAL A 510 -3.40 19.03 -4.95
CA VAL A 510 -2.93 19.89 -3.87
C VAL A 510 -3.94 19.86 -2.72
N LEU A 511 -3.48 19.45 -1.54
CA LEU A 511 -4.28 19.54 -0.32
C LEU A 511 -4.50 21.01 0.03
N LYS A 512 -5.77 21.37 0.20
CA LYS A 512 -6.22 22.70 0.63
C LYS A 512 -6.83 22.65 2.04
N GLU A 513 -7.11 23.81 2.62
CA GLU A 513 -7.64 23.96 3.98
C GLU A 513 -8.95 23.18 4.21
N SER A 514 -9.86 23.14 3.23
CA SER A 514 -11.08 22.34 3.33
C SER A 514 -10.81 20.83 3.44
N HIS A 515 -9.71 20.33 2.87
CA HIS A 515 -9.30 18.93 3.04
C HIS A 515 -8.83 18.66 4.46
N GLU A 516 -8.10 19.60 5.08
CA GLU A 516 -7.68 19.51 6.48
C GLU A 516 -8.89 19.53 7.42
N LEU A 517 -9.88 20.38 7.16
CA LEU A 517 -11.13 20.48 7.91
C LEU A 517 -11.89 19.16 7.92
N VAL A 518 -12.19 18.60 6.74
CA VAL A 518 -12.88 17.30 6.63
C VAL A 518 -12.06 16.20 7.30
N SER A 519 -10.74 16.19 7.08
CA SER A 519 -9.84 15.22 7.71
C SER A 519 -9.90 15.27 9.23
N GLU A 520 -9.92 16.46 9.84
CA GLU A 520 -10.02 16.59 11.31
C GLU A 520 -11.38 16.12 11.83
N CYS A 521 -12.48 16.36 11.11
CA CYS A 521 -13.78 15.84 11.46
C CYS A 521 -13.78 14.30 11.44
N MET A 522 -13.26 13.69 10.37
CA MET A 522 -13.15 12.23 10.27
C MET A 522 -12.21 11.63 11.33
N LEU A 523 -11.10 12.32 11.66
CA LEU A 523 -10.21 11.92 12.74
C LEU A 523 -10.95 11.93 14.09
N CYS A 524 -11.76 12.95 14.37
CA CYS A 524 -12.60 13.00 15.56
C CYS A 524 -13.57 11.80 15.60
N TYR A 525 -14.34 11.57 14.54
CA TYR A 525 -15.30 10.44 14.50
C TYR A 525 -14.61 9.10 14.76
N ASN A 526 -13.55 8.81 14.02
CA ASN A 526 -12.81 7.56 14.10
C ASN A 526 -12.15 7.36 15.49
N HIS A 527 -11.55 8.42 16.05
CA HIS A 527 -10.93 8.36 17.37
C HIS A 527 -11.96 8.15 18.48
N TYR A 528 -13.04 8.92 18.49
CA TYR A 528 -14.06 8.83 19.53
C TYR A 528 -14.94 7.58 19.39
N THR A 529 -15.07 7.01 18.18
CA THR A 529 -15.58 5.65 18.00
C THR A 529 -14.67 4.62 18.69
N ALA A 530 -13.35 4.74 18.54
CA ALA A 530 -12.40 3.83 19.20
C ALA A 530 -12.48 3.92 20.73
N LEU A 531 -12.58 5.13 21.30
CA LEU A 531 -12.75 5.31 22.74
C LEU A 531 -14.09 4.77 23.24
N TYR A 532 -15.16 4.98 22.46
CA TYR A 532 -16.48 4.42 22.75
C TYR A 532 -16.47 2.89 22.80
N PHE A 533 -15.86 2.26 21.80
CA PHE A 533 -15.70 0.80 21.74
C PHE A 533 -14.91 0.27 22.92
N LYS A 534 -13.79 0.92 23.26
CA LYS A 534 -12.95 0.58 24.41
C LYS A 534 -13.72 0.73 25.73
N HIS A 535 -14.48 1.81 25.90
CA HIS A 535 -15.24 2.07 27.12
C HIS A 535 -16.35 1.04 27.35
N PHE A 536 -17.10 0.69 26.31
CA PHE A 536 -18.22 -0.24 26.38
C PHE A 536 -17.85 -1.71 26.08
N ASN A 537 -16.55 -2.01 25.91
CA ASN A 537 -16.04 -3.33 25.54
C ASN A 537 -16.69 -3.91 24.27
N ILE A 538 -16.90 -3.06 23.26
CA ILE A 538 -17.38 -3.48 21.94
C ILE A 538 -16.19 -4.11 21.20
N PRO A 539 -16.31 -5.37 20.71
CA PRO A 539 -15.19 -6.09 20.11
C PRO A 539 -14.97 -5.63 18.66
N GLY A 540 -14.37 -4.44 18.46
CA GLY A 540 -14.13 -3.85 17.14
C GLY A 540 -12.75 -4.12 16.55
N ILE A 541 -12.59 -3.75 15.28
CA ILE A 541 -11.29 -3.77 14.58
C ILE A 541 -10.67 -2.37 14.66
N TYR A 542 -9.59 -2.27 15.42
CA TYR A 542 -8.76 -1.07 15.59
C TYR A 542 -7.71 -0.98 14.50
N THR A 543 -7.33 0.26 14.18
CA THR A 543 -6.18 0.58 13.33
C THR A 543 -5.13 1.24 14.19
N TYR A 544 -3.92 0.72 14.16
CA TYR A 544 -2.82 1.22 14.99
C TYR A 544 -1.56 1.39 14.16
N GLN A 545 -0.61 2.13 14.71
CA GLN A 545 0.71 2.28 14.13
C GLN A 545 1.70 2.30 15.28
N SER A 546 2.47 1.22 15.40
CA SER A 546 3.57 1.15 16.36
C SER A 546 4.65 2.19 16.04
N GLY A 547 5.53 2.46 17.01
CA GLY A 547 6.59 3.45 16.93
C GLY A 547 7.61 3.25 15.79
N ILE A 548 8.87 3.55 16.08
CA ILE A 548 9.96 3.37 15.12
C ILE A 548 10.13 1.89 14.76
N LYS A 549 10.28 1.59 13.46
CA LYS A 549 10.61 0.23 12.98
C LYS A 549 11.90 -0.23 13.64
N GLU A 550 11.92 -1.46 14.16
CA GLU A 550 13.10 -2.01 14.84
C GLU A 550 14.37 -1.88 13.98
N VAL A 551 14.28 -2.27 12.71
CA VAL A 551 15.36 -2.17 11.72
C VAL A 551 15.81 -0.73 11.42
N ASN A 552 15.02 0.27 11.81
CA ASN A 552 15.28 1.69 11.59
C ASN A 552 15.76 2.42 12.85
N LYS A 553 15.75 1.81 14.04
CA LYS A 553 16.11 2.47 15.31
C LYS A 553 17.49 3.11 15.28
N GLN A 554 18.50 2.39 14.79
CA GLN A 554 19.87 2.93 14.66
C GLN A 554 19.94 4.14 13.70
N TYR A 555 19.23 4.08 12.56
CA TYR A 555 19.20 5.19 11.60
C TYR A 555 18.44 6.38 12.15
N PHE A 556 17.38 6.15 12.92
CA PHE A 556 16.64 7.18 13.62
C PHE A 556 17.53 7.88 14.65
N ASN A 557 18.21 7.13 15.53
CA ASN A 557 19.12 7.69 16.52
C ASN A 557 20.27 8.48 15.86
N SER A 558 20.86 7.94 14.79
CA SER A 558 21.90 8.64 14.01
C SER A 558 21.37 9.94 13.39
N TYR A 559 20.10 9.96 12.99
CA TYR A 559 19.45 11.16 12.46
C TYR A 559 19.18 12.20 13.55
N ILE A 560 18.74 11.78 14.74
CA ILE A 560 18.58 12.66 15.89
C ILE A 560 19.94 13.24 16.34
N ASP A 561 21.00 12.44 16.35
CA ASP A 561 22.36 12.92 16.65
C ASP A 561 22.83 13.97 15.67
N PHE A 562 22.59 13.74 14.37
CA PHE A 562 22.85 14.73 13.32
C PHE A 562 22.08 16.04 13.56
N LEU A 563 20.79 15.97 13.89
CA LEU A 563 19.98 17.16 14.16
C LEU A 563 20.47 17.93 15.39
N TYR A 564 20.88 17.21 16.44
CA TYR A 564 21.44 17.81 17.65
C TYR A 564 22.81 18.45 17.40
N GLN A 565 23.77 17.71 16.83
CA GLN A 565 25.17 18.14 16.71
C GLN A 565 25.43 19.06 15.52
N GLU A 566 24.90 18.72 14.34
CA GLU A 566 25.23 19.44 13.10
C GLU A 566 24.22 20.54 12.79
N LYS A 567 22.94 20.36 13.16
CA LYS A 567 21.89 21.38 12.99
C LYS A 567 21.60 22.18 14.26
N ASN A 568 22.34 21.91 15.34
CA ASN A 568 22.33 22.68 16.59
C ASN A 568 20.94 22.77 17.26
N ILE A 569 20.12 21.72 17.12
CA ILE A 569 18.80 21.62 17.76
C ILE A 569 18.98 21.11 19.19
N THR A 570 19.43 21.99 20.09
CA THR A 570 19.82 21.64 21.47
C THR A 570 18.65 21.11 22.32
N ALA A 571 17.41 21.48 21.98
CA ALA A 571 16.21 20.96 22.65
C ALA A 571 16.07 19.42 22.57
N LEU A 572 16.80 18.74 21.69
CA LEU A 572 16.86 17.28 21.60
C LEU A 572 17.75 16.62 22.66
N GLU A 573 18.54 17.38 23.43
CA GLU A 573 19.43 16.86 24.47
C GLU A 573 18.68 16.06 25.54
N ALA A 574 17.51 16.56 25.96
CA ALA A 574 16.67 15.88 26.95
C ALA A 574 16.22 14.48 26.48
N PHE A 575 15.97 14.32 25.17
CA PHE A 575 15.63 13.03 24.59
C PHE A 575 16.84 12.08 24.60
N LYS A 576 18.03 12.58 24.24
CA LYS A 576 19.26 11.77 24.24
C LYS A 576 19.60 11.21 25.61
N ASN A 577 19.37 11.99 26.67
CA ASN A 577 19.68 11.59 28.04
C ASN A 577 18.65 10.61 28.63
N ALA A 578 17.43 10.54 28.09
CA ALA A 578 16.34 9.71 28.61
C ALA A 578 16.25 8.32 27.93
N ASN A 579 16.93 8.11 26.80
CA ASN A 579 16.71 6.97 25.91
C ASN A 579 17.66 5.78 26.18
N GLU A 580 17.66 5.25 27.40
CA GLU A 580 18.49 4.08 27.75
C GLU A 580 17.89 2.72 27.30
N ASN A 581 16.59 2.68 26.94
CA ASN A 581 15.84 1.43 26.68
C ASN A 581 15.35 1.23 25.22
N ASP A 582 15.80 2.04 24.26
CA ASP A 582 15.48 1.95 22.81
C ASP A 582 13.99 2.06 22.39
N ASP A 583 13.02 2.07 23.31
CA ASP A 583 11.59 2.23 23.02
C ASP A 583 11.11 3.66 23.26
N ILE A 584 10.57 4.29 22.20
CA ILE A 584 10.09 5.67 22.20
C ILE A 584 8.57 5.66 22.46
N SER A 585 8.13 6.33 23.51
CA SER A 585 6.70 6.53 23.80
C SER A 585 6.02 7.46 22.79
N LEU A 586 4.69 7.38 22.69
CA LEU A 586 3.88 8.27 21.85
C LEU A 586 4.18 9.75 22.12
N ASP A 587 4.25 10.13 23.40
CA ASP A 587 4.56 11.50 23.83
C ASP A 587 5.97 11.93 23.44
N SER A 588 6.97 11.08 23.67
CA SER A 588 8.34 11.38 23.28
C SER A 588 8.47 11.55 21.77
N TYR A 589 7.81 10.69 20.98
CA TYR A 589 7.79 10.78 19.53
C TYR A 589 7.24 12.13 19.05
N HIS A 590 6.06 12.54 19.53
CA HIS A 590 5.47 13.81 19.11
C HIS A 590 6.25 15.01 19.63
N ASN A 591 6.79 14.96 20.85
CA ASN A 591 7.68 16.00 21.36
C ASN A 591 8.87 16.24 20.43
N ILE A 592 9.56 15.18 20.00
CA ILE A 592 10.68 15.26 19.05
C ILE A 592 10.20 15.85 17.73
N LYS A 593 9.07 15.34 17.20
CA LYS A 593 8.51 15.78 15.93
C LYS A 593 8.21 17.28 15.91
N GLU A 594 7.59 17.81 16.97
CA GLU A 594 7.30 19.24 17.10
C GLU A 594 8.57 20.08 17.25
N ILE A 595 9.51 19.67 18.11
CA ILE A 595 10.80 20.35 18.25
C ILE A 595 11.49 20.48 16.89
N VAL A 596 11.53 19.41 16.11
CA VAL A 596 12.15 19.43 14.77
C VAL A 596 11.32 20.24 13.77
N LEU A 597 9.98 20.22 13.87
CA LEU A 597 9.08 20.98 13.00
C LEU A 597 9.29 22.49 13.14
N GLU A 598 9.45 22.99 14.36
CA GLU A 598 9.74 24.41 14.65
C GLU A 598 11.04 24.90 13.99
N HIS A 599 12.00 24.00 13.79
CA HIS A 599 13.27 24.32 13.14
C HIS A 599 13.21 24.13 11.62
N ASN A 600 12.66 23.00 11.17
CA ASN A 600 12.60 22.67 9.75
C ASN A 600 11.55 21.59 9.43
N LYS A 601 10.55 21.94 8.62
CA LYS A 601 9.48 21.02 8.18
C LYS A 601 10.01 19.77 7.47
N ILE A 602 10.99 19.89 6.58
CA ILE A 602 11.54 18.74 5.83
C ILE A 602 12.20 17.74 6.78
N TYR A 603 12.88 18.23 7.82
CA TYR A 603 13.49 17.37 8.83
C TYR A 603 12.42 16.64 9.66
N SER A 604 11.35 17.33 10.04
CA SER A 604 10.24 16.72 10.77
C SER A 604 9.52 15.67 9.93
N ASP A 605 9.24 15.96 8.65
CA ASP A 605 8.58 15.03 7.73
C ASP A 605 9.44 13.77 7.47
N ARG A 606 10.78 13.87 7.58
CA ARG A 606 11.67 12.70 7.49
C ARG A 606 11.44 11.72 8.63
N ILE A 607 11.11 12.20 9.84
CA ILE A 607 10.94 11.35 11.03
C ILE A 607 9.89 10.25 10.76
N LEU A 608 8.83 10.56 10.01
CA LEU A 608 7.79 9.61 9.62
C LEU A 608 8.31 8.42 8.81
N ARG A 609 9.42 8.58 8.07
CA ARG A 609 9.98 7.50 7.24
C ARG A 609 10.60 6.38 8.06
N PHE A 610 10.89 6.62 9.34
CA PHE A 610 11.42 5.60 10.25
C PHE A 610 10.31 4.76 10.91
N MET A 611 9.05 5.20 10.84
CA MET A 611 7.89 4.58 11.52
C MET A 611 7.45 3.25 10.91
N ASN A 612 6.76 2.44 11.72
CA ASN A 612 5.98 1.30 11.24
C ASN A 612 4.87 1.73 10.28
N ASN A 613 4.41 0.81 9.44
CA ASN A 613 3.19 1.06 8.67
C ASN A 613 1.99 0.89 9.62
N SER A 614 0.83 1.45 9.25
CA SER A 614 -0.41 1.20 10.00
C SER A 614 -0.91 -0.24 9.79
N GLU A 615 -1.38 -0.89 10.84
CA GLU A 615 -1.89 -2.26 10.87
C GLU A 615 -3.26 -2.32 11.56
N TYR A 616 -3.93 -3.47 11.49
CA TYR A 616 -5.17 -3.71 12.22
C TYR A 616 -4.96 -4.59 13.46
N ALA A 617 -5.76 -4.38 14.50
CA ALA A 617 -5.77 -5.17 15.72
C ALA A 617 -7.20 -5.35 16.25
N LEU A 618 -7.42 -6.38 17.05
CA LEU A 618 -8.69 -6.59 17.78
C LEU A 618 -8.71 -5.90 19.15
N GLU A 619 -7.56 -5.37 19.58
CA GLU A 619 -7.39 -4.65 20.84
C GLU A 619 -6.98 -3.20 20.55
N PRO A 620 -7.43 -2.24 21.38
CA PRO A 620 -7.04 -0.85 21.23
C PRO A 620 -5.52 -0.68 21.45
N LYS A 621 -4.88 0.02 20.52
CA LYS A 621 -3.46 0.35 20.54
C LYS A 621 -3.22 1.77 20.05
N GLU A 622 -2.10 2.34 20.47
CA GLU A 622 -1.68 3.68 20.08
C GLU A 622 -1.43 3.79 18.57
N HIS A 623 -1.77 4.95 18.01
CA HIS A 623 -1.49 5.31 16.63
C HIS A 623 -0.51 6.48 16.59
N PHE A 624 0.78 6.17 16.46
CA PHE A 624 1.85 7.17 16.56
C PHE A 624 1.74 8.30 15.55
N GLY A 625 1.52 8.01 14.26
CA GLY A 625 1.43 9.06 13.24
C GLY A 625 0.27 10.04 13.42
N LEU A 626 -0.77 9.65 14.17
CA LEU A 626 -1.94 10.50 14.45
C LEU A 626 -1.92 11.12 15.85
N GLY A 627 -1.06 10.63 16.75
CA GLY A 627 -0.99 11.11 18.12
C GLY A 627 -2.18 10.68 18.98
N LEU A 628 -2.72 9.49 18.73
CA LEU A 628 -3.96 9.02 19.37
C LEU A 628 -3.73 7.73 20.16
N GLU A 629 -4.39 7.60 21.31
CA GLU A 629 -4.28 6.39 22.16
C GLU A 629 -5.02 5.16 21.59
N ALA A 630 -6.01 5.40 20.72
CA ALA A 630 -6.77 4.38 20.03
C ALA A 630 -7.39 4.98 18.76
N TYR A 631 -7.51 4.18 17.71
CA TYR A 631 -8.10 4.63 16.44
C TYR A 631 -8.80 3.47 15.74
N ILE A 632 -9.93 3.76 15.08
CA ILE A 632 -10.75 2.81 14.33
C ILE A 632 -11.05 3.41 12.96
N ASN A 633 -11.23 2.58 11.93
CA ASN A 633 -11.87 3.04 10.68
C ASN A 633 -13.39 2.79 10.75
N ALA A 634 -14.18 3.86 10.68
CA ALA A 634 -15.65 3.82 10.72
C ALA A 634 -16.35 4.91 9.87
N THR A 635 -15.60 5.56 8.97
CA THR A 635 -15.99 6.77 8.21
C THR A 635 -16.11 6.54 6.71
N SER A 636 -15.88 5.32 6.22
CA SER A 636 -15.92 5.01 4.79
C SER A 636 -16.44 3.61 4.45
N PRO A 637 -17.64 3.24 4.94
CA PRO A 637 -18.22 1.90 4.77
C PRO A 637 -18.60 1.55 3.34
N ILE A 638 -18.80 2.52 2.43
CA ILE A 638 -19.06 2.21 1.01
C ILE A 638 -17.81 1.60 0.35
N ARG A 639 -16.61 1.94 0.85
CA ARG A 639 -15.32 1.61 0.23
C ARG A 639 -14.35 0.82 1.11
N ARG A 640 -14.70 0.52 2.37
CA ARG A 640 -13.89 -0.32 3.27
C ARG A 640 -14.77 -1.29 4.05
N TYR A 641 -14.47 -2.58 3.95
CA TYR A 641 -15.26 -3.62 4.60
C TYR A 641 -15.06 -3.62 6.12
N VAL A 642 -13.89 -3.18 6.62
CA VAL A 642 -13.63 -2.98 8.05
C VAL A 642 -14.63 -2.01 8.67
N ASP A 643 -14.92 -0.91 7.98
CA ASP A 643 -15.90 0.07 8.43
C ASP A 643 -17.30 -0.54 8.48
N VAL A 644 -17.68 -1.38 7.52
CA VAL A 644 -18.96 -2.14 7.56
C VAL A 644 -19.03 -3.04 8.81
N ILE A 645 -17.94 -3.73 9.15
CA ILE A 645 -17.87 -4.58 10.35
C ILE A 645 -18.05 -3.73 11.62
N ASN A 646 -17.26 -2.67 11.76
CA ASN A 646 -17.33 -1.77 12.91
C ASN A 646 -18.69 -1.10 13.01
N GLN A 647 -19.30 -0.69 11.90
CA GLN A 647 -20.67 -0.17 11.89
C GLN A 647 -21.68 -1.19 12.39
N ARG A 648 -21.62 -2.46 11.94
CA ARG A 648 -22.54 -3.50 12.44
C ARG A 648 -22.40 -3.75 13.94
N LEU A 649 -21.17 -3.72 14.45
CA LEU A 649 -20.92 -3.85 15.89
C LEU A 649 -21.49 -2.65 16.66
N LEU A 650 -21.29 -1.44 16.15
CA LEU A 650 -21.90 -0.24 16.72
C LEU A 650 -23.43 -0.30 16.69
N LYS A 651 -24.03 -0.74 15.57
CA LYS A 651 -25.49 -0.96 15.47
C LYS A 651 -25.98 -1.99 16.46
N ALA A 652 -25.29 -3.12 16.59
CA ALA A 652 -25.64 -4.16 17.55
C ALA A 652 -25.65 -3.59 18.97
N PHE A 653 -24.65 -2.81 19.35
CA PHE A 653 -24.61 -2.13 20.65
C PHE A 653 -25.79 -1.14 20.82
N ILE A 654 -26.01 -0.24 19.85
CA ILE A 654 -27.08 0.77 19.92
C ILE A 654 -28.46 0.10 20.02
N THR A 655 -28.65 -1.04 19.37
CA THR A 655 -29.94 -1.75 19.31
C THR A 655 -30.07 -2.87 20.34
N ASN A 656 -29.08 -3.03 21.24
CA ASN A 656 -29.01 -4.10 22.25
C ASN A 656 -29.08 -5.51 21.65
N ASN A 657 -28.55 -5.69 20.43
CA ASN A 657 -28.41 -6.97 19.77
C ASN A 657 -27.04 -7.61 20.08
N PRO A 658 -26.91 -8.95 19.99
CA PRO A 658 -25.64 -9.61 20.19
C PRO A 658 -24.61 -9.21 19.12
N PHE A 659 -23.34 -9.14 19.52
CA PHE A 659 -22.23 -8.94 18.59
C PHE A 659 -21.97 -10.19 17.76
N ASP A 660 -21.63 -9.99 16.49
CA ASP A 660 -21.07 -11.06 15.69
C ASP A 660 -19.62 -11.34 16.08
N ASN A 661 -19.21 -12.59 15.90
CA ASN A 661 -17.81 -12.95 15.98
C ASN A 661 -17.03 -12.35 14.80
N ILE A 662 -15.92 -11.67 15.09
CA ILE A 662 -14.96 -11.28 14.09
C ILE A 662 -14.11 -12.49 13.71
N ASP A 663 -14.08 -12.80 12.42
CA ASP A 663 -13.12 -13.75 11.84
C ASP A 663 -11.70 -13.20 11.99
N THR A 664 -10.83 -13.87 12.75
CA THR A 664 -9.47 -13.40 13.02
C THR A 664 -8.58 -13.40 11.78
N GLU A 665 -8.88 -14.23 10.78
CA GLU A 665 -8.14 -14.28 9.51
C GLU A 665 -8.37 -13.01 8.66
N ILE A 666 -9.42 -12.24 8.97
CA ILE A 666 -9.75 -11.04 8.20
C ILE A 666 -8.64 -10.00 8.20
N LEU A 667 -7.88 -9.90 9.30
CA LEU A 667 -6.79 -8.92 9.41
C LEU A 667 -5.72 -9.17 8.34
N SER A 668 -5.27 -10.42 8.20
CA SER A 668 -4.31 -10.83 7.17
C SER A 668 -4.84 -10.55 5.77
N ARG A 669 -6.10 -10.89 5.51
CA ARG A 669 -6.72 -10.69 4.20
C ARG A 669 -6.84 -9.22 3.82
N ILE A 670 -7.10 -8.34 4.78
CA ILE A 670 -7.13 -6.89 4.53
C ILE A 670 -5.75 -6.39 4.13
N ASP A 671 -4.70 -6.84 4.82
CA ASP A 671 -3.32 -6.46 4.49
C ASP A 671 -2.90 -6.99 3.11
N GLU A 672 -3.28 -8.22 2.77
CA GLU A 672 -3.11 -8.77 1.43
C GLU A 672 -3.84 -7.94 0.36
N SER A 673 -5.09 -7.55 0.62
CA SER A 673 -5.86 -6.70 -0.30
C SER A 673 -5.22 -5.32 -0.48
N LYS A 674 -4.72 -4.69 0.60
CA LYS A 674 -3.97 -3.43 0.55
C LYS A 674 -2.70 -3.54 -0.29
N ASN A 675 -1.91 -4.58 -0.07
CA ASN A 675 -0.68 -4.81 -0.82
C ASN A 675 -0.97 -5.08 -2.30
N LYS A 676 -2.02 -5.86 -2.59
CA LYS A 676 -2.51 -6.11 -3.95
C LYS A 676 -2.94 -4.82 -4.64
N ALA A 677 -3.75 -3.98 -4.00
CA ALA A 677 -4.19 -2.71 -4.55
C ALA A 677 -3.01 -1.77 -4.87
N LYS A 678 -2.03 -1.69 -3.95
CA LYS A 678 -0.82 -0.89 -4.14
C LYS A 678 0.04 -1.39 -5.30
N ALA A 679 0.16 -2.71 -5.47
CA ALA A 679 0.90 -3.31 -6.58
C ALA A 679 0.25 -2.94 -7.93
N ILE A 680 -1.07 -3.18 -8.05
CA ILE A 680 -1.85 -2.86 -9.26
C ILE A 680 -1.77 -1.36 -9.58
N TYR A 681 -1.99 -0.49 -8.58
CA TYR A 681 -1.88 0.95 -8.76
C TYR A 681 -0.51 1.34 -9.32
N LYS A 682 0.57 0.80 -8.75
CA LYS A 682 1.94 1.12 -9.18
C LYS A 682 2.20 0.67 -10.62
N THR A 683 1.72 -0.51 -11.01
CA THR A 683 1.85 -1.00 -12.40
C THR A 683 1.15 -0.06 -13.37
N LEU A 684 -0.13 0.25 -13.11
CA LEU A 684 -0.93 1.12 -13.99
C LEU A 684 -0.41 2.55 -14.02
N ALA A 685 0.02 3.10 -12.88
CA ALA A 685 0.60 4.44 -12.80
C ALA A 685 1.86 4.52 -13.63
N SER A 686 2.78 3.54 -13.47
CA SER A 686 4.02 3.48 -14.25
C SER A 686 3.76 3.40 -15.76
N GLU A 687 2.71 2.71 -16.18
CA GLU A 687 2.32 2.59 -17.59
C GLU A 687 1.77 3.92 -18.12
N LEU A 688 0.85 4.58 -17.41
CA LEU A 688 0.32 5.89 -17.80
C LEU A 688 1.39 6.98 -17.79
N GLU A 689 2.27 7.00 -16.78
CA GLU A 689 3.41 7.92 -16.72
C GLU A 689 4.39 7.70 -17.89
N THR A 690 4.59 6.44 -18.30
CA THR A 690 5.40 6.11 -19.48
C THR A 690 4.77 6.66 -20.75
N GLN A 691 3.47 6.41 -20.97
CA GLN A 691 2.74 6.92 -22.14
C GLN A 691 2.75 8.45 -22.22
N TYR A 692 2.69 9.12 -21.07
CA TYR A 692 2.79 10.57 -20.99
C TYR A 692 4.20 11.04 -21.36
N LEU A 693 5.24 10.51 -20.71
CA LEU A 693 6.62 10.97 -20.89
C LEU A 693 7.25 10.60 -22.24
N GLU A 694 6.78 9.56 -22.92
CA GLU A 694 7.25 9.21 -24.27
C GLU A 694 7.08 10.37 -25.28
N LYS A 695 6.03 11.18 -25.10
CA LYS A 695 5.76 12.37 -25.92
C LYS A 695 6.69 13.55 -25.59
N HIS A 696 7.40 13.47 -24.46
CA HIS A 696 8.26 14.52 -23.90
C HIS A 696 9.74 14.11 -23.80
N LEU A 697 10.15 13.10 -24.57
CA LEU A 697 11.54 12.67 -24.58
C LEU A 697 12.46 13.81 -25.07
N ASN A 698 13.50 14.10 -24.31
CA ASN A 698 14.41 15.24 -24.49
C ASN A 698 13.84 16.62 -24.11
N ASP A 699 12.63 16.72 -23.56
CA ASP A 699 12.16 17.97 -22.97
C ASP A 699 12.89 18.26 -21.65
N THR A 700 12.89 19.54 -21.26
CA THR A 700 13.46 20.00 -20.00
C THR A 700 12.33 20.33 -19.02
N PHE A 701 12.48 19.83 -17.80
CA PHE A 701 11.51 19.92 -16.73
C PHE A 701 12.10 20.70 -15.56
N VAL A 702 11.26 21.47 -14.86
CA VAL A 702 11.60 22.03 -13.56
C VAL A 702 11.30 20.95 -12.52
N VAL A 703 12.34 20.39 -11.93
CA VAL A 703 12.21 19.28 -11.00
C VAL A 703 12.65 19.68 -9.59
N GLU A 704 11.92 19.19 -8.60
CA GLU A 704 12.24 19.30 -7.18
C GLU A 704 13.06 18.07 -6.74
N ILE A 705 14.13 18.28 -5.98
CA ILE A 705 14.90 17.19 -5.38
C ILE A 705 14.06 16.55 -4.26
N ALA A 706 13.60 15.32 -4.48
CA ALA A 706 12.73 14.59 -3.56
C ALA A 706 13.51 13.72 -2.56
N SER A 707 14.70 13.23 -2.94
CA SER A 707 15.64 12.56 -2.03
C SER A 707 17.03 12.44 -2.64
N VAL A 708 18.06 12.43 -1.80
CA VAL A 708 19.45 12.20 -2.20
C VAL A 708 19.95 10.88 -1.60
N ILE A 709 20.58 10.05 -2.41
CA ILE A 709 21.26 8.81 -2.02
C ILE A 709 22.65 8.74 -2.65
N GLN A 710 23.48 7.79 -2.21
CA GLN A 710 24.87 7.68 -2.70
C GLN A 710 24.99 7.58 -4.23
N SER A 711 24.05 6.91 -4.89
CA SER A 711 24.09 6.68 -6.34
C SER A 711 23.54 7.84 -7.17
N GLY A 712 22.79 8.77 -6.56
CA GLY A 712 22.01 9.74 -7.32
C GLY A 712 20.98 10.49 -6.50
N MET A 713 20.16 11.27 -7.20
CA MET A 713 19.02 11.97 -6.62
C MET A 713 17.72 11.56 -7.30
N ARG A 714 16.68 11.34 -6.50
CA ARG A 714 15.31 11.26 -7.00
C ARG A 714 14.79 12.68 -7.15
N VAL A 715 14.22 12.95 -8.32
CA VAL A 715 13.68 14.26 -8.66
C VAL A 715 12.22 14.11 -9.05
N LYS A 716 11.39 15.05 -8.63
CA LYS A 716 9.96 15.08 -8.90
C LYS A 716 9.66 16.23 -9.84
N ASP A 717 9.04 15.98 -10.99
CA ASP A 717 8.57 17.08 -11.84
C ASP A 717 7.54 17.92 -11.09
N THR A 718 7.74 19.23 -11.07
CA THR A 718 6.89 20.16 -10.31
C THR A 718 5.48 20.30 -10.88
N LYS A 719 5.31 20.03 -12.18
CA LYS A 719 4.01 20.09 -12.85
C LYS A 719 3.20 18.82 -12.70
N THR A 720 3.79 17.68 -13.04
CA THR A 720 3.08 16.38 -13.10
C THR A 720 3.24 15.54 -11.85
N GLY A 721 4.25 15.84 -11.03
CA GLY A 721 4.60 15.05 -9.86
C GLY A 721 5.30 13.72 -10.17
N ILE A 722 5.60 13.43 -11.44
CA ILE A 722 6.29 12.20 -11.84
C ILE A 722 7.70 12.17 -11.25
N VAL A 723 8.09 11.01 -10.72
CA VAL A 723 9.39 10.83 -10.06
C VAL A 723 10.40 10.19 -11.01
N GLY A 724 11.47 10.89 -11.29
CA GLY A 724 12.64 10.40 -12.02
C GLY A 724 13.89 10.27 -11.16
N PHE A 725 14.99 9.88 -11.82
CA PHE A 725 16.30 9.74 -11.18
C PHE A 725 17.41 10.39 -12.00
N ILE A 726 18.30 11.11 -11.31
CA ILE A 726 19.54 11.65 -11.86
C ILE A 726 20.72 10.90 -11.23
N TYR A 727 21.53 10.27 -12.07
CA TYR A 727 22.71 9.52 -11.63
C TYR A 727 23.92 10.46 -11.44
N LEU A 728 24.41 10.57 -10.20
CA LEU A 728 25.54 11.45 -9.88
C LEU A 728 26.82 10.99 -10.60
N ASN A 729 27.06 9.68 -10.71
CA ASN A 729 28.24 9.15 -11.40
C ASN A 729 28.34 9.56 -12.88
N ARG A 730 27.22 9.85 -13.55
CA ARG A 730 27.19 10.35 -14.93
C ARG A 730 27.61 11.81 -14.97
N LEU A 731 27.16 12.60 -14.00
CA LEU A 731 27.55 14.01 -13.86
C LEU A 731 29.04 14.14 -13.50
N GLU A 732 29.52 13.36 -12.53
CA GLU A 732 30.94 13.35 -12.12
C GLU A 732 31.87 13.08 -13.30
N LYS A 733 31.53 12.08 -14.13
CA LYS A 733 32.29 11.76 -15.35
C LYS A 733 32.19 12.86 -16.41
N SER A 734 30.99 13.38 -16.64
CA SER A 734 30.75 14.37 -17.71
C SER A 734 31.40 15.72 -17.41
N PHE A 735 31.48 16.11 -16.14
CA PHE A 735 31.95 17.43 -15.71
C PHE A 735 33.27 17.40 -14.92
N ASN A 736 33.87 16.22 -14.76
CA ASN A 736 35.10 15.99 -14.01
C ASN A 736 35.05 16.65 -12.61
N THR A 737 34.01 16.32 -11.85
CA THR A 737 33.75 16.87 -10.50
C THR A 737 33.40 15.74 -9.53
N LYS A 738 33.34 16.05 -8.23
CA LYS A 738 32.93 15.12 -7.17
C LYS A 738 31.80 15.70 -6.35
N PHE A 739 30.82 14.87 -6.02
CA PHE A 739 29.74 15.23 -5.12
C PHE A 739 30.08 14.77 -3.70
N LYS A 740 29.92 15.66 -2.72
CA LYS A 740 29.93 15.29 -1.30
C LYS A 740 28.48 15.06 -0.89
N ILE A 741 28.14 13.84 -0.44
CA ILE A 741 26.76 13.48 -0.09
C ILE A 741 26.66 13.36 1.42
N ASN A 742 25.68 14.02 2.03
CA ASN A 742 25.28 13.79 3.41
C ASN A 742 23.89 13.15 3.43
N SER A 743 23.85 11.83 3.60
CA SER A 743 22.62 11.03 3.63
C SER A 743 21.70 11.40 4.81
N ASN A 744 22.25 11.87 5.94
CA ASN A 744 21.47 12.31 7.11
C ASN A 744 20.85 13.69 6.88
N ALA A 745 21.49 14.56 6.12
CA ALA A 745 20.88 15.81 5.68
C ALA A 745 19.97 15.65 4.44
N MET A 746 20.09 14.52 3.73
CA MET A 746 19.57 14.35 2.35
C MET A 746 20.02 15.51 1.45
N GLU A 747 21.28 15.90 1.59
CA GLU A 747 21.87 17.01 0.84
C GLU A 747 23.11 16.52 0.09
N PHE A 748 23.49 17.24 -0.95
CA PHE A 748 24.78 17.09 -1.58
C PHE A 748 25.43 18.44 -1.81
N THR A 749 26.76 18.46 -1.82
CA THR A 749 27.56 19.64 -2.13
C THR A 749 28.40 19.39 -3.37
N VAL A 750 28.38 20.35 -4.29
CA VAL A 750 29.19 20.38 -5.51
C VAL A 750 29.56 21.83 -5.84
N TYR A 751 30.81 22.07 -6.24
CA TYR A 751 31.33 23.43 -6.47
C TYR A 751 31.01 24.41 -5.33
N ASP A 752 31.19 23.96 -4.08
CA ASP A 752 30.89 24.71 -2.84
C ASP A 752 29.43 25.16 -2.66
N LYS A 753 28.50 24.67 -3.49
CA LYS A 753 27.05 24.87 -3.36
C LYS A 753 26.39 23.61 -2.82
N THR A 754 25.57 23.77 -1.78
CA THR A 754 24.81 22.69 -1.17
C THR A 754 23.37 22.72 -1.64
N PHE A 755 22.87 21.57 -2.08
CA PHE A 755 21.50 21.35 -2.51
C PHE A 755 20.83 20.40 -1.54
N THR A 756 19.63 20.76 -1.10
CA THR A 756 18.81 19.97 -0.17
C THR A 756 17.56 19.45 -0.86
N ILE A 757 16.82 18.58 -0.18
CA ILE A 757 15.43 18.29 -0.59
C ILE A 757 14.63 19.59 -0.70
N GLY A 758 13.72 19.65 -1.67
CA GLY A 758 12.94 20.84 -2.00
C GLY A 758 13.67 21.82 -2.93
N SER A 759 14.98 21.64 -3.16
CA SER A 759 15.70 22.45 -4.14
C SER A 759 15.21 22.16 -5.55
N HIS A 760 15.08 23.22 -6.35
CA HIS A 760 14.60 23.14 -7.73
C HIS A 760 15.76 23.22 -8.72
N ILE A 761 15.76 22.35 -9.73
CA ILE A 761 16.77 22.32 -10.79
C ILE A 761 16.10 22.07 -12.15
N ASN A 762 16.76 22.47 -13.24
CA ASN A 762 16.30 22.10 -14.58
C ASN A 762 16.90 20.76 -15.00
N ALA A 763 16.05 19.80 -15.34
CA ALA A 763 16.48 18.46 -15.71
C ALA A 763 15.87 18.02 -17.04
N LYS A 764 16.71 17.49 -17.92
CA LYS A 764 16.30 16.99 -19.24
C LYS A 764 16.00 15.50 -19.16
N LEU A 765 14.82 15.07 -19.63
CA LEU A 765 14.48 13.65 -19.71
C LEU A 765 15.34 12.98 -20.79
N GLN A 766 16.20 12.04 -20.40
CA GLN A 766 17.18 11.41 -21.28
C GLN A 766 16.73 10.03 -21.76
N LYS A 767 16.12 9.23 -20.87
CA LYS A 767 15.75 7.84 -21.17
C LYS A 767 14.54 7.42 -20.33
N ILE A 768 13.66 6.65 -20.95
CA ILE A 768 12.61 5.88 -20.28
C ILE A 768 12.99 4.40 -20.40
N ASP A 769 12.98 3.67 -19.28
CA ASP A 769 13.46 2.28 -19.22
C ASP A 769 12.63 1.46 -18.24
N GLY A 770 11.59 0.78 -18.74
CA GLY A 770 10.73 -0.11 -17.92
C GLY A 770 10.15 0.59 -16.68
N GLY A 771 9.55 1.76 -16.86
CA GLY A 771 9.01 2.58 -15.75
C GLY A 771 10.05 3.38 -14.96
N LYS A 772 11.34 3.33 -15.34
CA LYS A 772 12.38 4.21 -14.78
C LYS A 772 12.58 5.41 -15.69
N PHE A 773 12.35 6.60 -15.15
CA PHE A 773 12.56 7.86 -15.87
C PHE A 773 13.92 8.44 -15.48
N ILE A 774 14.85 8.46 -16.44
CA ILE A 774 16.22 8.91 -16.22
C ILE A 774 16.36 10.33 -16.75
N PHE A 775 16.69 11.23 -15.83
CA PHE A 775 16.95 12.62 -16.11
C PHE A 775 18.45 12.92 -16.08
N ASN A 776 18.85 13.95 -16.83
CA ASN A 776 20.16 14.55 -16.73
C ASN A 776 20.03 16.02 -16.30
N TRP A 777 20.91 16.50 -15.44
CA TRP A 777 20.89 17.89 -15.00
C TRP A 777 21.24 18.82 -16.17
N HIS A 778 20.29 19.64 -16.61
CA HIS A 778 20.38 20.43 -17.83
C HIS A 778 21.29 21.66 -17.67
N ASP A 779 21.11 22.42 -16.60
CA ASP A 779 21.80 23.69 -16.32
C ASP A 779 23.04 23.54 -15.44
N PHE A 780 23.57 22.33 -15.29
CA PHE A 780 24.71 22.05 -14.40
C PHE A 780 25.96 22.88 -14.73
N ASN A 781 26.20 23.17 -16.02
CA ASN A 781 27.34 24.00 -16.43
C ASN A 781 27.29 25.43 -15.88
N ASN A 782 26.10 25.97 -15.64
CA ASN A 782 25.94 27.33 -15.11
C ASN A 782 26.47 27.42 -13.68
N LEU A 783 26.43 26.31 -12.92
CA LEU A 783 26.93 26.25 -11.55
C LEU A 783 28.44 26.43 -11.44
N LYS A 784 29.20 26.00 -12.45
CA LYS A 784 30.67 26.15 -12.43
C LYS A 784 31.12 27.60 -12.61
N ASN A 785 30.29 28.41 -13.27
CA ASN A 785 30.60 29.80 -13.62
C ASN A 785 30.04 30.81 -12.60
N SER A 786 29.41 30.33 -11.54
CA SER A 786 28.64 31.08 -10.54
C SER A 786 29.06 30.70 -9.14
#